data_AF-A0AAU8N0E3-F1
#
_entry.id   AF-A0AAU8N0E3-F1
#
_cell.length_a   1.000
_cell.length_b   1.000
_cell.length_c   1.000
_cell.angle_alpha   90.00
_cell.angle_beta   90.00
_cell.angle_gamma   90.00
#
_symmetry.space_group_name_H-M   'P 1'
#
loop_
_entity.id
_entity.type
_entity.pdbx_description
1 polymer ?
#
loop_
_entity_poly.entity_id
_entity_poly.type
_entity_poly.pdbx_seq_one_letter_code
_entity_poly.pdbx_strand_id
1 'polypeptide(L)'
;MTHPTPHTAGRPDDAEARAEQIVARILSRRGTALASTASQRENLESDDGFLEREARAATRRVASLSTELEDVSEVEYRQIRLEKVVLVGLDLPRAAGGPAGAQDAETSLAELAALAETAGSEVLDAVIQRRDHPDPATYLGSGKAKELAEIVSAAGADTVIVDGELAPSQRRALEDVVRVKVVDRTALILDIFAQHAKSREGKAQVELAQLEYLLPRLRGWGESMSRQAGGRVAGGQGIGSRGPGETKIELDRRRIRERMAKLRREIRAMAPSREVKRGTRRRGPIPSVAIAGYTNAGKSSLINRLTGAGIMVQDALFATLDPTVRRAQASDGRVYTLTDTVGFVRNLPHELIEAFRSTLEEVAEADLVLHVVDAAHPDPLSQIAAVRTVLAEIPGALEVPELIVLNKADLADPMTLVALRSQLPGALAVSARTGEGVEGLRERLEEMLPRPDVPVDVVVPYSRGDLVSRVHADGEIESIEYVEAGTRLVAKVSAPLAAELHRRGPVSDRAAGSPGGAEGPRPAERTALAALAHAVGAMGGSPRAGQEEMARRVSQALADGTHLMVQAGTGTGKSLGYLVPVLARAVEAGERAVVSTATLALQRQILTKDAPLAADAVQEATGRAPSIALLKGWQNYVCRHRVAGGYPEDDDADSLFSAASALAPARLGRAASTNLAEQVLRLREWASTTPTGDRDDLVPGVTDRAWAQVSVSRAECLGTSCPFHDDCFPERARAAAGEADLVITNHAMLGIAAAGNPNVLPEHGIVVVDEAHELADRVRSQGTVSLSAAAVMRVAATARKHAGVIAADLEAAGQALQLALADLPDGRLVEGLPQALHDSLITLDEAARQVTSDIREAAKARSGDAGAISLARTAVADLLDAVERTTSGSVEARRDVAWIERPRMGADPPRLLLAPIDVAGSVADSLLEGRAAVLTSATLALGGGFDPMARALGLTLGATAWDGIDVGTPFDYARQGILYTPTHLPRPQKGISEAALDEVLALTEASGGGMLGLFSSRRAAEEAASLLRGATGLTVHAQGEDQLPTLVRAFAEDEDSCLVGTLSLWQGVDVPGRACRLVIIDRVPFPRPDDPVANARAEAVSAAGGNGFMSVSATHAALLLAQGAGRLVRRSDDRGVVAVLDPRLRRARYGAFLARSMPALWPTTEREVVLGALRRLAAAGN
;
A
#
# COMPACT_ATOMS: atom_id res chain seq x y z
N MET A 1 25.18 72.48 -56.16
CA MET A 1 26.23 71.72 -55.46
C MET A 1 26.02 71.91 -53.97
N THR A 2 25.42 70.92 -53.30
CA THR A 2 25.33 70.88 -51.84
C THR A 2 25.37 69.41 -51.43
N HIS A 3 26.40 69.05 -50.70
CA HIS A 3 26.75 67.70 -50.26
C HIS A 3 25.71 67.11 -49.29
N PRO A 4 25.45 65.79 -49.35
CA PRO A 4 24.75 65.08 -48.28
C PRO A 4 25.72 64.60 -47.20
N THR A 5 25.30 64.74 -45.95
CA THR A 5 25.94 64.22 -44.73
C THR A 5 25.82 62.69 -44.62
N PRO A 6 26.83 61.99 -44.06
CA PRO A 6 26.79 60.54 -43.95
C PRO A 6 26.01 60.09 -42.70
N HIS A 7 25.12 59.10 -42.88
CA HIS A 7 24.53 58.33 -41.80
C HIS A 7 25.63 57.53 -41.07
N THR A 8 25.79 57.80 -39.78
CA THR A 8 26.62 57.03 -38.85
C THR A 8 26.07 55.61 -38.70
N ALA A 9 26.79 54.62 -39.22
CA ALA A 9 26.65 53.23 -38.81
C ALA A 9 27.03 53.12 -37.33
N GLY A 10 26.14 52.56 -36.50
CA GLY A 10 26.38 52.32 -35.08
C GLY A 10 27.64 51.45 -34.88
N ARG A 11 28.45 51.81 -33.88
CA ARG A 11 29.68 51.09 -33.53
C ARG A 11 29.34 49.68 -32.98
N PRO A 12 30.21 48.68 -33.18
CA PRO A 12 30.05 47.35 -32.60
C PRO A 12 29.95 47.35 -31.05
N ASP A 13 30.53 48.36 -30.39
CA ASP A 13 30.49 48.52 -28.91
C ASP A 13 29.06 48.75 -28.35
N ASP A 14 28.11 49.31 -29.12
CA ASP A 14 26.74 49.57 -28.64
C ASP A 14 25.86 48.30 -28.58
N ALA A 15 26.22 47.25 -29.33
CA ALA A 15 25.51 45.98 -29.32
C ALA A 15 25.94 45.08 -28.15
N GLU A 16 27.22 45.12 -27.81
CA GLU A 16 27.81 44.40 -26.67
C GLU A 16 27.29 44.98 -25.33
N ALA A 17 27.25 46.32 -25.21
CA ALA A 17 26.66 47.00 -24.05
C ALA A 17 25.15 46.72 -23.86
N ARG A 18 24.40 46.49 -24.95
CA ARG A 18 22.99 46.07 -24.88
C ARG A 18 22.84 44.63 -24.40
N ALA A 19 23.67 43.72 -24.89
CA ALA A 19 23.69 42.32 -24.44
C ALA A 19 24.01 42.22 -22.93
N GLU A 20 25.00 42.98 -22.44
CA GLU A 20 25.33 43.07 -21.01
C GLU A 20 24.18 43.64 -20.17
N GLN A 21 23.47 44.67 -20.65
CA GLN A 21 22.27 45.21 -19.97
C GLN A 21 21.11 44.20 -19.92
N ILE A 22 20.98 43.33 -20.92
CA ILE A 22 19.94 42.29 -20.98
C ILE A 22 20.27 41.14 -20.02
N VAL A 23 21.53 40.70 -19.97
CA VAL A 23 22.03 39.73 -18.99
C VAL A 23 21.83 40.26 -17.56
N ALA A 24 22.18 41.52 -17.32
CA ALA A 24 21.91 42.18 -16.03
C ALA A 24 20.41 42.24 -15.70
N ARG A 25 19.53 42.44 -16.69
CA ARG A 25 18.07 42.45 -16.51
C ARG A 25 17.51 41.05 -16.20
N ILE A 26 18.04 40.00 -16.84
CA ILE A 26 17.71 38.60 -16.56
C ILE A 26 18.15 38.23 -15.13
N LEU A 27 19.37 38.57 -14.74
CA LEU A 27 19.92 38.32 -13.39
C LEU A 27 19.25 39.16 -12.29
N SER A 28 18.74 40.37 -12.61
CA SER A 28 18.06 41.25 -11.63
C SER A 28 16.68 40.75 -11.15
N ARG A 29 16.04 39.81 -11.89
CA ARG A 29 14.73 39.26 -11.52
C ARG A 29 14.74 38.41 -10.25
N ARG A 30 15.90 38.11 -9.67
CA ARG A 30 16.05 37.57 -8.30
C ARG A 30 15.34 38.42 -7.24
N GLY A 31 15.16 39.72 -7.46
CA GLY A 31 14.52 40.64 -6.52
C GLY A 31 12.99 40.52 -6.41
N THR A 32 12.30 40.01 -7.43
CA THR A 32 10.82 39.97 -7.47
C THR A 32 10.22 38.61 -7.10
N ALA A 33 10.96 37.51 -7.27
CA ALA A 33 10.51 36.16 -6.91
C ALA A 33 10.35 35.94 -5.39
N LEU A 34 11.07 36.71 -4.57
CA LEU A 34 10.96 36.68 -3.10
C LEU A 34 9.87 37.63 -2.56
N ALA A 35 9.43 38.62 -3.34
CA ALA A 35 8.40 39.57 -2.91
C ALA A 35 6.97 39.03 -3.10
N SER A 36 6.73 38.18 -4.11
CA SER A 36 5.39 37.60 -4.37
C SER A 36 4.98 36.53 -3.37
N THR A 37 5.94 35.91 -2.68
CA THR A 37 5.69 34.86 -1.66
C THR A 37 5.44 35.43 -0.27
N ALA A 38 5.76 36.70 -0.01
CA ALA A 38 5.49 37.36 1.28
C ALA A 38 4.02 37.83 1.41
N SER A 39 3.38 38.22 0.30
CA SER A 39 2.01 38.77 0.29
C SER A 39 0.89 37.70 0.29
N GLN A 40 1.21 36.42 0.12
CA GLN A 40 0.20 35.33 0.10
C GLN A 40 0.01 34.63 1.45
N ARG A 41 0.58 35.17 2.54
CA ARG A 41 0.52 34.56 3.88
C ARG A 41 -0.75 34.83 4.67
N GLU A 42 -1.64 35.71 4.21
CA GLU A 42 -2.74 36.18 5.06
C GLU A 42 -4.15 35.74 4.67
N ASN A 43 -4.39 34.97 3.61
CA ASN A 43 -5.71 34.36 3.39
C ASN A 43 -5.58 33.07 2.57
N LEU A 44 -6.27 32.01 3.02
CA LEU A 44 -6.45 30.66 2.43
C LEU A 44 -5.76 29.52 3.20
N GLU A 45 -6.42 29.06 4.26
CA GLU A 45 -6.20 27.75 4.89
C GLU A 45 -6.89 26.66 4.05
N SER A 46 -6.12 25.94 3.24
CA SER A 46 -6.51 24.62 2.71
C SER A 46 -5.27 23.74 2.54
N ASP A 47 -5.20 22.66 3.34
CA ASP A 47 -3.99 21.87 3.66
C ASP A 47 -3.45 20.94 2.55
N ASP A 48 -4.16 20.75 1.44
CA ASP A 48 -3.76 19.76 0.42
C ASP A 48 -2.52 20.18 -0.40
N GLY A 49 -2.22 21.48 -0.51
CA GLY A 49 -1.06 22.00 -1.24
C GLY A 49 0.25 22.02 -0.42
N PHE A 50 0.17 22.00 0.92
CA PHE A 50 1.33 22.16 1.80
C PHE A 50 2.21 20.89 1.85
N LEU A 51 1.59 19.71 1.83
CA LEU A 51 2.27 18.41 1.84
C LEU A 51 3.05 18.13 0.55
N GLU A 52 2.56 18.60 -0.61
CA GLU A 52 3.34 18.56 -1.86
C GLU A 52 4.55 19.50 -1.82
N ARG A 53 4.46 20.61 -1.08
CA ARG A 53 5.52 21.62 -0.99
C ARG A 53 6.72 21.09 -0.20
N GLU A 54 6.45 20.37 0.89
CA GLU A 54 7.48 19.66 1.69
C GLU A 54 8.12 18.49 0.93
N ALA A 55 7.33 17.71 0.19
CA ALA A 55 7.87 16.59 -0.60
C ALA A 55 8.80 17.07 -1.73
N ARG A 56 8.51 18.23 -2.36
CA ARG A 56 9.34 18.87 -3.38
C ARG A 56 10.56 19.61 -2.80
N ALA A 57 10.46 20.12 -1.58
CA ALA A 57 11.60 20.74 -0.89
C ALA A 57 12.60 19.70 -0.37
N ALA A 58 12.13 18.53 0.07
CA ALA A 58 12.98 17.43 0.54
C ALA A 58 13.86 16.80 -0.56
N THR A 59 13.48 16.93 -1.84
CA THR A 59 14.30 16.52 -3.00
C THR A 59 15.24 17.62 -3.50
N ARG A 60 15.07 18.89 -3.06
CA ARG A 60 16.04 19.95 -3.30
C ARG A 60 17.13 19.90 -2.23
N ARG A 61 18.22 19.21 -2.58
CA ARG A 61 19.48 19.08 -1.82
C ARG A 61 19.42 18.10 -0.64
N VAL A 62 19.72 16.85 -0.94
CA VAL A 62 20.45 15.98 0.00
C VAL A 62 21.87 15.89 -0.52
N ALA A 63 22.80 16.54 0.18
CA ALA A 63 24.23 16.28 0.01
C ALA A 63 24.50 14.87 0.54
N SER A 64 24.66 13.90 -0.37
CA SER A 64 25.18 12.58 -0.02
C SER A 64 26.67 12.71 0.25
N LEU A 65 27.02 12.83 1.53
CA LEU A 65 28.37 12.55 1.99
C LEU A 65 28.65 11.05 1.78
N SER A 66 29.65 10.82 0.96
CA SER A 66 30.24 9.55 0.58
C SER A 66 30.75 8.77 1.79
N THR A 67 30.28 7.52 1.93
CA THR A 67 31.12 6.37 2.30
C THR A 67 30.42 5.12 1.80
N GLU A 68 30.90 4.57 0.68
CA GLU A 68 30.95 3.14 0.36
C GLU A 68 31.49 3.01 -1.07
N LEU A 69 32.82 2.87 -1.16
CA LEU A 69 33.47 2.26 -2.31
C LEU A 69 33.21 0.75 -2.22
N GLU A 70 32.48 0.18 -3.17
CA GLU A 70 32.82 -1.04 -3.91
C GLU A 70 31.69 -1.43 -4.89
N ASP A 71 32.09 -1.69 -6.14
CA ASP A 71 31.35 -2.27 -7.28
C ASP A 71 30.09 -1.59 -7.84
N VAL A 72 30.32 -0.55 -8.66
CA VAL A 72 29.35 -0.08 -9.67
C VAL A 72 29.84 -0.51 -11.06
N SER A 73 29.14 -1.46 -11.68
CA SER A 73 29.28 -1.70 -13.12
C SER A 73 28.89 -0.42 -13.88
N GLU A 74 29.86 0.16 -14.60
CA GLU A 74 29.66 1.28 -15.52
C GLU A 74 28.51 0.98 -16.50
N VAL A 75 27.29 1.45 -16.22
CA VAL A 75 26.41 2.32 -17.05
C VAL A 75 25.16 2.58 -16.18
N GLU A 76 25.30 3.31 -15.08
CA GLU A 76 24.16 4.03 -14.50
C GLU A 76 24.20 5.47 -15.03
N TYR A 77 23.10 5.85 -15.67
CA TYR A 77 22.86 7.16 -16.24
C TYR A 77 23.05 8.23 -15.16
N ARG A 78 24.20 8.92 -15.18
CA ARG A 78 24.39 10.14 -14.39
C ARG A 78 23.30 11.12 -14.80
N GLN A 79 22.30 11.29 -13.93
CA GLN A 79 21.36 12.40 -13.96
C GLN A 79 22.13 13.68 -14.28
N ILE A 80 21.60 14.52 -15.17
CA ILE A 80 22.25 15.75 -15.58
C ILE A 80 22.34 16.65 -14.33
N ARG A 81 23.49 16.65 -13.65
CA ARG A 81 23.75 17.55 -12.53
C ARG A 81 24.01 18.94 -13.11
N LEU A 82 22.94 19.69 -13.35
CA LEU A 82 23.00 21.09 -13.70
C LEU A 82 23.02 21.88 -12.39
N GLU A 83 24.18 22.40 -11.99
CA GLU A 83 24.27 23.24 -10.80
C GLU A 83 24.52 24.71 -11.21
N LYS A 84 25.49 24.97 -12.09
CA LYS A 84 25.87 26.32 -12.54
C LYS A 84 26.04 26.43 -14.05
N VAL A 85 25.21 27.23 -14.72
CA VAL A 85 25.08 27.21 -16.19
C VAL A 85 25.32 28.57 -16.85
N VAL A 86 25.87 28.53 -18.07
CA VAL A 86 25.96 29.68 -18.99
C VAL A 86 25.09 29.41 -20.22
N LEU A 87 24.28 30.39 -20.63
CA LEU A 87 23.38 30.25 -21.77
C LEU A 87 23.99 30.79 -23.06
N VAL A 88 23.66 30.18 -24.20
CA VAL A 88 24.16 30.58 -25.52
C VAL A 88 23.02 30.69 -26.52
N GLY A 89 22.87 31.83 -27.18
CA GLY A 89 21.87 32.07 -28.23
C GLY A 89 22.47 32.58 -29.54
N LEU A 90 21.73 32.37 -30.65
CA LEU A 90 22.04 32.93 -31.96
C LEU A 90 20.94 33.90 -32.41
N ASP A 91 21.35 35.07 -32.91
CA ASP A 91 20.45 36.00 -33.61
C ASP A 91 20.57 35.76 -35.12
N LEU A 92 19.54 35.09 -35.68
CA LEU A 92 19.44 34.72 -37.10
C LEU A 92 18.52 35.69 -37.87
N PRO A 93 18.89 36.14 -39.09
CA PRO A 93 18.03 36.98 -39.91
C PRO A 93 16.81 36.19 -40.44
N ARG A 94 15.60 36.69 -40.18
CA ARG A 94 14.35 36.14 -40.77
C ARG A 94 14.22 36.47 -42.26
N ALA A 95 13.65 35.55 -43.03
CA ALA A 95 13.17 35.81 -44.38
C ALA A 95 11.94 36.74 -44.34
N ALA A 96 12.13 37.98 -44.83
CA ALA A 96 11.14 38.99 -45.21
C ALA A 96 9.93 39.26 -44.27
N GLY A 97 9.94 40.40 -43.55
CA GLY A 97 8.72 41.19 -43.30
C GLY A 97 8.26 41.52 -41.87
N GLY A 98 8.94 41.11 -40.79
CA GLY A 98 8.54 41.42 -39.40
C GLY A 98 9.52 42.34 -38.65
N PRO A 99 9.09 43.12 -37.62
CA PRO A 99 10.00 43.93 -36.83
C PRO A 99 10.91 43.08 -35.92
N ALA A 100 12.21 43.45 -35.90
CA ALA A 100 13.29 43.14 -34.94
C ALA A 100 13.72 41.68 -34.70
N GLY A 101 14.71 41.19 -35.47
CA GLY A 101 15.42 39.91 -35.20
C GLY A 101 16.10 39.83 -33.82
N ALA A 102 16.62 40.96 -33.31
CA ALA A 102 17.24 41.01 -31.97
C ALA A 102 16.23 40.73 -30.84
N GLN A 103 14.99 41.22 -30.94
CA GLN A 103 13.98 41.07 -29.89
C GLN A 103 13.46 39.64 -29.78
N ASP A 104 13.48 38.88 -30.88
CA ASP A 104 13.07 37.47 -30.93
C ASP A 104 14.13 36.56 -30.29
N ALA A 105 15.41 36.79 -30.60
CA ALA A 105 16.54 36.09 -29.98
C ALA A 105 16.62 36.36 -28.46
N GLU A 106 16.38 37.60 -28.04
CA GLU A 106 16.29 37.98 -26.63
C GLU A 106 15.12 37.28 -25.91
N THR A 107 13.96 37.18 -26.55
CA THR A 107 12.79 36.49 -25.99
C THR A 107 13.04 35.00 -25.85
N SER A 108 13.70 34.38 -26.84
CA SER A 108 14.06 32.96 -26.82
C SER A 108 15.09 32.63 -25.74
N LEU A 109 16.09 33.49 -25.54
CA LEU A 109 17.09 33.30 -24.48
C LEU A 109 16.51 33.50 -23.08
N ALA A 110 15.57 34.44 -22.92
CA ALA A 110 14.84 34.62 -21.66
C ALA A 110 13.96 33.40 -21.34
N GLU A 111 13.36 32.77 -22.36
CA GLU A 111 12.63 31.51 -22.21
C GLU A 111 13.59 30.35 -21.86
N LEU A 112 14.77 30.27 -22.48
CA LEU A 112 15.80 29.28 -22.15
C LEU A 112 16.31 29.42 -20.70
N ALA A 113 16.48 30.66 -20.23
CA ALA A 113 16.84 30.93 -18.83
C ALA A 113 15.78 30.40 -17.86
N ALA A 114 14.50 30.67 -18.15
CA ALA A 114 13.40 30.15 -17.35
C ALA A 114 13.31 28.60 -17.38
N LEU A 115 13.65 27.96 -18.50
CA LEU A 115 13.76 26.50 -18.59
C LEU A 115 14.91 25.97 -17.73
N ALA A 116 16.08 26.60 -17.79
CA ALA A 116 17.26 26.20 -17.03
C ALA A 116 17.03 26.32 -15.51
N GLU A 117 16.42 27.42 -15.06
CA GLU A 117 16.02 27.64 -13.66
C GLU A 117 14.98 26.61 -13.20
N THR A 118 14.02 26.27 -14.08
CA THR A 118 13.02 25.23 -13.82
C THR A 118 13.67 23.87 -13.60
N ALA A 119 14.68 23.51 -14.40
CA ALA A 119 15.45 22.27 -14.25
C ALA A 119 16.34 22.25 -12.98
N GLY A 120 16.39 23.35 -12.23
CA GLY A 120 17.18 23.48 -11.00
C GLY A 120 18.56 24.13 -11.17
N SER A 121 18.85 24.68 -12.34
CA SER A 121 20.15 25.28 -12.68
C SER A 121 20.26 26.73 -12.19
N GLU A 122 21.45 27.15 -11.75
CA GLU A 122 21.77 28.56 -11.53
C GLU A 122 22.35 29.18 -12.81
N VAL A 123 21.61 30.09 -13.46
CA VAL A 123 22.12 30.84 -14.63
C VAL A 123 23.10 31.91 -14.15
N LEU A 124 24.36 31.77 -14.53
CA LEU A 124 25.44 32.67 -14.12
C LEU A 124 25.70 33.77 -15.15
N ASP A 125 25.59 33.44 -16.43
CA ASP A 125 25.87 34.37 -17.54
C ASP A 125 25.16 33.92 -18.83
N ALA A 126 25.10 34.78 -19.84
CA ALA A 126 24.58 34.41 -21.15
C ALA A 126 25.26 35.16 -22.32
N VAL A 127 25.42 34.46 -23.45
CA VAL A 127 26.11 34.95 -24.65
C VAL A 127 25.20 34.87 -25.86
N ILE A 128 25.03 35.98 -26.58
CA ILE A 128 24.33 36.01 -27.88
C ILE A 128 25.33 36.31 -29.00
N GLN A 129 25.28 35.56 -30.09
CA GLN A 129 26.04 35.86 -31.30
C GLN A 129 25.12 36.08 -32.51
N ARG A 130 25.26 37.21 -33.18
CA ARG A 130 24.55 37.48 -34.44
C ARG A 130 25.25 36.82 -35.63
N ARG A 131 24.52 36.02 -36.40
CA ARG A 131 25.02 35.30 -37.59
C ARG A 131 23.91 35.03 -38.59
N ASP A 132 24.25 34.88 -39.86
CA ASP A 132 23.28 34.45 -40.88
C ASP A 132 22.88 32.98 -40.72
N HIS A 133 23.84 32.12 -40.35
CA HIS A 133 23.64 30.69 -40.09
C HIS A 133 24.56 30.19 -38.95
N PRO A 134 24.16 29.12 -38.23
CA PRO A 134 25.00 28.47 -37.22
C PRO A 134 26.33 27.98 -37.80
N ASP A 135 27.40 28.08 -37.03
CA ASP A 135 28.71 27.57 -37.46
C ASP A 135 28.70 26.03 -37.58
N PRO A 136 29.10 25.44 -38.72
CA PRO A 136 29.08 24.00 -38.89
C PRO A 136 29.97 23.22 -37.91
N ALA A 137 31.03 23.87 -37.39
CA ALA A 137 31.99 23.23 -36.50
C ALA A 137 31.59 23.38 -35.04
N THR A 138 31.30 24.60 -34.55
CA THR A 138 31.11 24.86 -33.11
C THR A 138 29.77 25.50 -32.73
N TYR A 139 28.83 25.62 -33.68
CA TYR A 139 27.57 26.38 -33.56
C TYR A 139 27.77 27.90 -33.40
N LEU A 140 28.69 28.31 -32.53
CA LEU A 140 29.29 29.64 -32.44
C LEU A 140 30.52 29.77 -33.35
N GLY A 141 30.91 31.00 -33.70
CA GLY A 141 32.19 31.25 -34.36
C GLY A 141 33.39 31.00 -33.43
N SER A 142 34.53 30.59 -33.98
CA SER A 142 35.73 30.19 -33.22
C SER A 142 36.28 31.24 -32.24
N GLY A 143 36.13 32.53 -32.54
CA GLY A 143 36.46 33.61 -31.62
C GLY A 143 35.52 33.67 -30.42
N LYS A 144 34.21 33.58 -30.67
CA LYS A 144 33.17 33.64 -29.62
C LYS A 144 33.15 32.37 -28.76
N ALA A 145 33.53 31.22 -29.32
CA ALA A 145 33.69 29.98 -28.57
C ALA A 145 34.86 30.04 -27.55
N LYS A 146 35.94 30.77 -27.86
CA LYS A 146 37.04 31.01 -26.91
C LYS A 146 36.64 31.99 -25.82
N GLU A 147 35.94 33.06 -26.19
CA GLU A 147 35.37 34.01 -25.23
C GLU A 147 34.40 33.31 -24.26
N LEU A 148 33.55 32.41 -24.77
CA LEU A 148 32.68 31.59 -23.94
C LEU A 148 33.47 30.72 -22.94
N ALA A 149 34.62 30.16 -23.34
CA ALA A 149 35.47 29.39 -22.44
C ALA A 149 36.08 30.26 -21.32
N GLU A 150 36.43 31.51 -21.63
CA GLU A 150 36.90 32.49 -20.63
C GLU A 150 35.78 32.84 -19.64
N ILE A 151 34.56 33.09 -20.13
CA ILE A 151 33.37 33.37 -19.32
C ILE A 151 33.04 32.19 -18.39
N VAL A 152 33.02 30.97 -18.93
CA VAL A 152 32.77 29.74 -18.15
C VAL A 152 33.80 29.57 -17.02
N SER A 153 35.08 29.81 -17.32
CA SER A 153 36.16 29.70 -16.33
C SER A 153 36.09 30.81 -15.27
N ALA A 154 35.69 32.03 -15.65
CA ALA A 154 35.58 33.17 -14.73
C ALA A 154 34.36 33.05 -13.81
N ALA A 155 33.22 32.61 -14.35
CA ALA A 155 31.97 32.42 -13.61
C ALA A 155 31.98 31.13 -12.77
N GLY A 156 32.84 30.16 -13.10
CA GLY A 156 32.88 28.85 -12.45
C GLY A 156 31.67 27.98 -12.80
N ALA A 157 31.21 28.04 -14.05
CA ALA A 157 30.10 27.25 -14.55
C ALA A 157 30.53 25.80 -14.87
N ASP A 158 29.63 24.84 -14.66
CA ASP A 158 29.87 23.41 -14.91
C ASP A 158 29.24 22.91 -16.23
N THR A 159 28.32 23.71 -16.80
CA THR A 159 27.55 23.34 -17.99
C THR A 159 27.22 24.57 -18.86
N VAL A 160 27.22 24.38 -20.18
CA VAL A 160 26.74 25.36 -21.17
C VAL A 160 25.44 24.86 -21.78
N ILE A 161 24.41 25.73 -21.85
CA ILE A 161 23.12 25.42 -22.46
C ILE A 161 22.94 26.24 -23.75
N VAL A 162 22.67 25.58 -24.87
CA VAL A 162 22.50 26.23 -26.18
C VAL A 162 21.03 26.31 -26.60
N ASP A 163 20.61 27.50 -27.06
CA ASP A 163 19.26 27.83 -27.54
C ASP A 163 18.97 27.34 -28.97
N GLY A 164 19.17 26.04 -29.19
CA GLY A 164 18.93 25.39 -30.47
C GLY A 164 19.44 23.95 -30.48
N GLU A 165 19.01 23.16 -31.45
CA GLU A 165 19.43 21.76 -31.56
C GLU A 165 20.87 21.66 -32.09
N LEU A 166 21.74 20.99 -31.34
CA LEU A 166 23.15 20.81 -31.72
C LEU A 166 23.35 19.50 -32.47
N ALA A 167 24.10 19.56 -33.58
CA ALA A 167 24.62 18.36 -34.20
C ALA A 167 25.66 17.67 -33.28
N PRO A 168 25.80 16.33 -33.32
CA PRO A 168 26.75 15.62 -32.46
C PRO A 168 28.22 16.03 -32.64
N SER A 169 28.58 16.57 -33.81
CA SER A 169 29.90 17.14 -34.09
C SER A 169 30.06 18.52 -33.44
N GLN A 170 29.04 19.37 -33.51
CA GLN A 170 29.03 20.71 -32.92
C GLN A 170 29.12 20.66 -31.40
N ARG A 171 28.34 19.76 -30.76
CA ARG A 171 28.39 19.57 -29.31
C ARG A 171 29.81 19.22 -28.83
N ARG A 172 30.45 18.26 -29.49
CA ARG A 172 31.81 17.81 -29.14
C ARG A 172 32.86 18.90 -29.36
N ALA A 173 32.81 19.56 -30.50
CA ALA A 173 33.76 20.64 -30.79
C ALA A 173 33.61 21.81 -29.79
N LEU A 174 32.38 22.10 -29.35
CA LEU A 174 32.15 23.12 -28.33
C LEU A 174 32.62 22.62 -26.94
N GLU A 175 32.32 21.38 -26.54
CA GLU A 175 32.82 20.75 -25.30
C GLU A 175 34.36 20.73 -25.23
N ASP A 176 35.04 20.46 -26.36
CA ASP A 176 36.51 20.47 -26.44
C ASP A 176 37.11 21.86 -26.20
N VAL A 177 36.38 22.92 -26.59
CA VAL A 177 36.80 24.32 -26.41
C VAL A 177 36.48 24.80 -25.00
N VAL A 178 35.25 24.61 -24.50
CA VAL A 178 34.81 25.14 -23.21
C VAL A 178 35.20 24.26 -22.01
N ARG A 179 35.60 23.01 -22.26
CA ARG A 179 36.03 22.01 -21.24
C ARG A 179 34.98 21.64 -20.19
N VAL A 180 33.74 22.06 -20.40
CA VAL A 180 32.57 21.76 -19.57
C VAL A 180 31.48 21.08 -20.42
N LYS A 181 30.47 20.51 -19.77
CA LYS A 181 29.39 19.78 -20.46
C LYS A 181 28.58 20.74 -21.32
N VAL A 182 28.20 20.34 -22.55
CA VAL A 182 27.32 21.14 -23.41
C VAL A 182 25.99 20.42 -23.59
N VAL A 183 24.89 21.12 -23.28
CA VAL A 183 23.52 20.62 -23.37
C VAL A 183 22.75 21.52 -24.35
N ASP A 184 21.89 20.93 -25.18
CA ASP A 184 21.00 21.70 -26.05
C ASP A 184 19.59 21.85 -25.44
N ARG A 185 18.79 22.75 -26.02
CA ARG A 185 17.42 23.02 -25.57
C ARG A 185 16.55 21.76 -25.49
N THR A 186 16.70 20.82 -26.42
CA THR A 186 15.94 19.56 -26.44
C THR A 186 16.27 18.67 -25.24
N ALA A 187 17.56 18.49 -24.94
CA ALA A 187 17.98 17.72 -23.78
C ALA A 187 17.52 18.34 -22.45
N LEU A 188 17.53 19.68 -22.35
CA LEU A 188 17.04 20.39 -21.18
C LEU A 188 15.52 20.16 -20.97
N ILE A 189 14.73 20.24 -22.04
CA ILE A 189 13.28 20.00 -21.98
C ILE A 189 12.97 18.56 -21.57
N LEU A 190 13.69 17.58 -22.14
CA LEU A 190 13.56 16.16 -21.78
C LEU A 190 13.89 15.89 -20.30
N ASP A 191 14.85 16.62 -19.73
CA ASP A 191 15.22 16.50 -18.33
C ASP A 191 14.14 17.10 -17.42
N ILE A 192 13.61 18.28 -17.76
CA ILE A 192 12.48 18.91 -17.03
C ILE A 192 11.27 17.95 -17.01
N PHE A 193 10.96 17.31 -18.14
CA PHE A 193 9.86 16.34 -18.18
C PHE A 193 10.14 15.10 -17.33
N ALA A 194 11.38 14.62 -17.28
CA ALA A 194 11.73 13.47 -16.44
C ALA A 194 11.58 13.81 -14.95
N GLN A 195 11.89 15.06 -14.56
CA GLN A 195 11.68 15.57 -13.21
C GLN A 195 10.19 15.72 -12.86
N HIS A 196 9.32 15.99 -13.85
CA HIS A 196 7.89 16.25 -13.64
C HIS A 196 6.97 15.04 -13.88
N ALA A 197 7.45 13.95 -14.49
CA ALA A 197 6.67 12.74 -14.74
C ALA A 197 6.38 11.97 -13.44
N LYS A 198 5.10 11.88 -13.04
CA LYS A 198 4.67 11.17 -11.82
C LYS A 198 4.09 9.80 -12.15
N SER A 199 3.29 9.71 -13.21
CA SER A 199 2.63 8.48 -13.63
C SER A 199 3.63 7.46 -14.20
N ARG A 200 3.31 6.16 -14.07
CA ARG A 200 4.15 5.08 -14.63
C ARG A 200 4.23 5.19 -16.16
N GLU A 201 3.14 5.60 -16.79
CA GLU A 201 3.07 5.83 -18.24
C GLU A 201 3.88 7.05 -18.68
N GLY A 202 3.72 8.19 -17.99
CA GLY A 202 4.50 9.40 -18.27
C GLY A 202 6.00 9.20 -18.07
N LYS A 203 6.40 8.44 -17.04
CA LYS A 203 7.82 8.07 -16.83
C LYS A 203 8.35 7.21 -17.97
N ALA A 204 7.59 6.21 -18.41
CA ALA A 204 7.99 5.34 -19.52
C ALA A 204 8.07 6.07 -20.87
N GLN A 205 7.15 7.01 -21.12
CA GLN A 205 7.13 7.85 -22.33
C GLN A 205 8.33 8.81 -22.36
N VAL A 206 8.62 9.49 -21.25
CA VAL A 206 9.77 10.38 -21.16
C VAL A 206 11.09 9.62 -21.26
N GLU A 207 11.21 8.45 -20.62
CA GLU A 207 12.39 7.59 -20.73
C GLU A 207 12.60 7.13 -22.19
N LEU A 208 11.52 6.74 -22.89
CA LEU A 208 11.60 6.37 -24.31
C LEU A 208 12.10 7.54 -25.17
N ALA A 209 11.56 8.73 -24.97
CA ALA A 209 11.98 9.94 -25.69
C ALA A 209 13.45 10.31 -25.41
N GLN A 210 13.91 10.17 -24.16
CA GLN A 210 15.32 10.36 -23.80
C GLN A 210 16.24 9.36 -24.52
N LEU A 211 15.86 8.08 -24.60
CA LEU A 211 16.64 7.05 -25.28
C LEU A 211 16.66 7.25 -26.80
N GLU A 212 15.55 7.68 -27.39
CA GLU A 212 15.44 8.01 -28.82
C GLU A 212 16.39 9.16 -29.21
N TYR A 213 16.41 10.21 -28.39
CA TYR A 213 17.30 11.35 -28.57
C TYR A 213 18.79 10.99 -28.35
N LEU A 214 19.10 10.13 -27.38
CA LEU A 214 20.49 9.73 -27.05
C LEU A 214 21.10 8.73 -28.04
N LEU A 215 20.32 7.79 -28.57
CA LEU A 215 20.78 6.70 -29.43
C LEU A 215 21.63 7.14 -30.65
N PRO A 216 21.26 8.19 -31.43
CA PRO A 216 22.09 8.67 -32.52
C PRO A 216 23.37 9.40 -32.05
N ARG A 217 23.45 9.81 -30.77
CA ARG A 217 24.49 10.69 -30.21
C ARG A 217 25.59 9.94 -29.42
N LEU A 218 25.51 8.60 -29.29
CA LEU A 218 26.44 7.76 -28.50
C LEU A 218 27.86 7.57 -29.07
N ARG A 219 28.09 7.75 -30.38
CA ARG A 219 29.36 7.38 -31.06
C ARG A 219 30.62 8.14 -30.58
N GLY A 220 30.48 9.24 -29.84
CA GLY A 220 31.60 10.13 -29.50
C GLY A 220 32.26 9.93 -28.13
N TRP A 221 31.77 9.02 -27.28
CA TRP A 221 32.23 8.90 -25.88
C TRP A 221 33.48 8.02 -25.69
N GLY A 222 33.84 7.19 -26.69
CA GLY A 222 34.92 6.20 -26.56
C GLY A 222 36.35 6.72 -26.81
N GLU A 223 36.52 7.91 -27.42
CA GLU A 223 37.86 8.39 -27.80
C GLU A 223 38.66 9.06 -26.68
N SER A 224 38.02 9.54 -25.60
CA SER A 224 38.75 10.13 -24.46
C SER A 224 39.44 9.07 -23.58
N MET A 225 38.99 7.81 -23.64
CA MET A 225 39.53 6.67 -22.90
C MET A 225 40.72 5.98 -23.59
N SER A 226 40.97 6.26 -24.88
CA SER A 226 42.03 5.58 -25.67
C SER A 226 43.40 6.29 -25.62
N ARG A 227 43.49 7.51 -25.07
CA ARG A 227 44.75 8.27 -25.06
C ARG A 227 45.72 7.88 -23.93
N GLN A 228 45.30 7.08 -22.95
CA GLN A 228 46.15 6.65 -21.83
C GLN A 228 46.73 5.23 -21.95
N ALA A 229 46.37 4.45 -22.97
CA ALA A 229 46.87 3.08 -23.16
C ALA A 229 47.90 2.94 -24.31
N GLY A 230 48.54 4.03 -24.72
CA GLY A 230 49.55 4.08 -25.79
C GLY A 230 50.98 4.32 -25.30
N GLY A 231 51.37 3.72 -24.18
CA GLY A 231 52.75 3.76 -23.68
C GLY A 231 53.62 2.70 -24.36
N ARG A 232 54.61 3.14 -25.14
CA ARG A 232 55.60 2.30 -25.82
C ARG A 232 56.22 1.28 -24.86
N VAL A 233 56.14 0.00 -25.20
CA VAL A 233 57.11 -1.01 -24.77
C VAL A 233 57.90 -1.47 -25.99
N ALA A 234 59.21 -1.29 -25.89
CA ALA A 234 60.19 -1.74 -26.85
C ALA A 234 60.36 -3.27 -26.77
N GLY A 235 60.46 -3.91 -27.93
CA GLY A 235 61.04 -5.24 -28.07
C GLY A 235 60.05 -6.39 -28.29
N GLY A 236 60.05 -6.92 -29.52
CA GLY A 236 59.85 -8.34 -29.79
C GLY A 236 58.42 -8.86 -29.92
N GLN A 237 58.02 -9.09 -31.17
CA GLN A 237 57.03 -10.09 -31.64
C GLN A 237 55.70 -10.23 -30.87
N GLY A 238 54.63 -9.68 -31.44
CA GLY A 238 53.25 -10.00 -31.09
C GLY A 238 52.36 -9.93 -32.32
N ILE A 239 52.08 -11.10 -32.90
CA ILE A 239 51.22 -11.30 -34.06
C ILE A 239 49.81 -10.79 -33.74
N GLY A 240 49.30 -9.92 -34.62
CA GLY A 240 47.91 -9.48 -34.57
C GLY A 240 46.95 -10.62 -34.90
N SER A 241 45.99 -10.88 -34.01
CA SER A 241 44.77 -11.61 -34.32
C SER A 241 43.57 -10.70 -34.07
N ARG A 242 43.05 -10.13 -35.15
CA ARG A 242 41.69 -9.57 -35.21
C ARG A 242 40.70 -10.74 -35.13
N GLY A 243 39.82 -10.71 -34.12
CA GLY A 243 38.66 -11.57 -33.91
C GLY A 243 37.66 -10.86 -32.98
N PRO A 244 36.35 -11.15 -33.04
CA PRO A 244 35.29 -10.15 -33.02
C PRO A 244 34.93 -9.70 -31.60
N GLY A 245 35.67 -8.70 -31.09
CA GLY A 245 35.22 -7.92 -29.95
C GLY A 245 34.16 -6.94 -30.43
N GLU A 246 32.88 -7.25 -30.18
CA GLU A 246 31.79 -6.29 -30.30
C GLU A 246 32.22 -5.05 -29.51
N THR A 247 32.44 -3.92 -30.20
CA THR A 247 32.97 -2.72 -29.54
C THR A 247 32.01 -2.31 -28.42
N LYS A 248 32.49 -1.85 -27.26
CA LYS A 248 31.64 -1.40 -26.12
C LYS A 248 30.45 -0.54 -26.58
N ILE A 249 30.69 0.32 -27.57
CA ILE A 249 29.70 1.20 -28.22
C ILE A 249 28.57 0.43 -28.92
N GLU A 250 28.87 -0.70 -29.55
CA GLU A 250 27.92 -1.54 -30.28
C GLU A 250 27.03 -2.35 -29.31
N LEU A 251 27.63 -2.88 -28.24
CA LEU A 251 26.93 -3.47 -27.08
C LEU A 251 25.98 -2.46 -26.42
N ASP A 252 26.42 -1.22 -26.18
CA ASP A 252 25.59 -0.17 -25.59
C ASP A 252 24.43 0.23 -26.50
N ARG A 253 24.66 0.33 -27.82
CA ARG A 253 23.58 0.59 -28.79
C ARG A 253 22.56 -0.54 -28.84
N ARG A 254 23.00 -1.79 -28.70
CA ARG A 254 22.11 -2.96 -28.66
C ARG A 254 21.24 -2.91 -27.39
N ARG A 255 21.82 -2.68 -26.22
CA ARG A 255 21.10 -2.53 -24.94
C ARG A 255 20.06 -1.42 -24.97
N ILE A 256 20.40 -0.25 -25.54
CA ILE A 256 19.47 0.87 -25.66
C ILE A 256 18.30 0.53 -26.58
N ARG A 257 18.55 -0.15 -27.71
CA ARG A 257 17.47 -0.60 -28.60
C ARG A 257 16.57 -1.65 -27.94
N GLU A 258 17.13 -2.58 -27.17
CA GLU A 258 16.36 -3.57 -26.41
C GLU A 258 15.49 -2.90 -25.33
N ARG A 259 16.03 -1.91 -24.61
CA ARG A 259 15.28 -1.10 -23.63
C ARG A 259 14.15 -0.31 -24.30
N MET A 260 14.40 0.35 -25.43
CA MET A 260 13.37 1.04 -26.21
C MET A 260 12.27 0.08 -26.68
N ALA A 261 12.63 -1.13 -27.12
CA ALA A 261 11.65 -2.15 -27.51
C ALA A 261 10.82 -2.68 -26.34
N LYS A 262 11.37 -2.72 -25.12
CA LYS A 262 10.63 -3.03 -23.90
C LYS A 262 9.66 -1.89 -23.54
N LEU A 263 10.14 -0.65 -23.48
CA LEU A 263 9.31 0.53 -23.16
C LEU A 263 8.15 0.71 -24.16
N ARG A 264 8.38 0.54 -25.47
CA ARG A 264 7.30 0.58 -26.48
C ARG A 264 6.24 -0.51 -26.27
N ARG A 265 6.63 -1.70 -25.79
CA ARG A 265 5.68 -2.78 -25.46
C ARG A 265 4.91 -2.48 -24.19
N GLU A 266 5.58 -1.96 -23.15
CA GLU A 266 4.94 -1.53 -21.90
C GLU A 266 3.91 -0.43 -22.16
N ILE A 267 4.25 0.60 -22.95
CA ILE A 267 3.32 1.68 -23.33
C ILE A 267 2.10 1.12 -24.08
N ARG A 268 2.30 0.19 -25.02
CA ARG A 268 1.17 -0.48 -25.73
C ARG A 268 0.31 -1.33 -24.80
N ALA A 269 0.90 -2.03 -23.84
CA ALA A 269 0.17 -2.84 -22.87
C ALA A 269 -0.66 -1.99 -21.88
N MET A 270 -0.33 -0.71 -21.73
CA MET A 270 -1.11 0.25 -20.91
C MET A 270 -2.34 0.80 -21.63
N ALA A 271 -2.42 0.70 -22.98
CA ALA A 271 -3.55 1.18 -23.78
C ALA A 271 -4.92 0.53 -23.47
N PRO A 272 -5.07 -0.79 -23.22
CA PRO A 272 -6.38 -1.38 -22.90
C PRO A 272 -6.95 -0.95 -21.55
N SER A 273 -6.12 -0.73 -20.52
CA SER A 273 -6.57 -0.11 -19.25
C SER A 273 -7.05 1.33 -19.44
N ARG A 274 -6.50 2.05 -20.43
CA ARG A 274 -6.94 3.38 -20.86
C ARG A 274 -8.31 3.30 -21.54
N GLU A 275 -8.53 2.34 -22.44
CA GLU A 275 -9.82 2.12 -23.10
C GLU A 275 -10.95 1.70 -22.14
N VAL A 276 -10.64 0.97 -21.07
CA VAL A 276 -11.62 0.63 -20.03
C VAL A 276 -12.03 1.88 -19.23
N LYS A 277 -11.07 2.75 -18.84
CA LYS A 277 -11.35 4.07 -18.26
C LYS A 277 -12.10 4.99 -19.25
N ARG A 278 -11.78 4.92 -20.54
CA ARG A 278 -12.41 5.63 -21.67
C ARG A 278 -13.87 5.21 -21.90
N GLY A 279 -14.16 3.92 -21.76
CA GLY A 279 -15.52 3.37 -21.86
C GLY A 279 -16.42 3.77 -20.68
N THR A 280 -15.84 4.07 -19.52
CA THR A 280 -16.58 4.63 -18.37
C THR A 280 -16.82 6.14 -18.54
N ARG A 281 -15.89 6.90 -19.12
CA ARG A 281 -16.04 8.35 -19.40
C ARG A 281 -17.03 8.66 -20.52
N ARG A 282 -17.02 7.91 -21.63
CA ARG A 282 -18.05 8.00 -22.69
C ARG A 282 -19.47 7.65 -22.20
N ARG A 283 -19.61 7.07 -21.00
CA ARG A 283 -20.88 6.73 -20.35
C ARG A 283 -21.21 7.59 -19.12
N GLY A 284 -20.34 8.54 -18.75
CA GLY A 284 -20.55 9.44 -17.62
C GLY A 284 -21.34 10.70 -18.02
N PRO A 285 -22.33 11.17 -17.24
CA PRO A 285 -23.14 12.34 -17.56
C PRO A 285 -22.52 13.70 -17.13
N ILE A 286 -21.23 13.74 -16.74
CA ILE A 286 -20.59 14.94 -16.17
C ILE A 286 -19.79 15.66 -17.28
N PRO A 287 -20.10 16.94 -17.59
CA PRO A 287 -19.36 17.72 -18.59
C PRO A 287 -17.87 17.93 -18.26
N SER A 288 -17.05 18.06 -19.30
CA SER A 288 -15.59 18.15 -19.23
C SER A 288 -15.03 19.36 -19.98
N VAL A 289 -14.12 20.09 -19.33
CA VAL A 289 -13.45 21.29 -19.88
C VAL A 289 -11.94 21.10 -19.81
N ALA A 290 -11.25 21.14 -20.95
CA ALA A 290 -9.79 21.05 -21.02
C ALA A 290 -9.17 22.44 -21.14
N ILE A 291 -8.09 22.72 -20.41
CA ILE A 291 -7.43 24.03 -20.42
C ILE A 291 -6.11 23.93 -21.17
N ALA A 292 -5.99 24.66 -22.28
CA ALA A 292 -4.82 24.72 -23.14
C ALA A 292 -4.19 26.12 -23.13
N GLY A 293 -2.89 26.24 -23.41
CA GLY A 293 -2.23 27.55 -23.48
C GLY A 293 -0.72 27.50 -23.26
N TYR A 294 -0.04 28.60 -23.51
CA TYR A 294 1.41 28.69 -23.33
C TYR A 294 1.84 28.42 -21.89
N THR A 295 3.08 27.96 -21.70
CA THR A 295 3.69 27.91 -20.37
C THR A 295 3.73 29.31 -19.77
N ASN A 296 3.51 29.41 -18.45
CA ASN A 296 3.39 30.68 -17.72
C ASN A 296 2.27 31.65 -18.17
N ALA A 297 1.32 31.23 -19.03
CA ALA A 297 0.11 32.00 -19.32
C ALA A 297 -0.87 32.10 -18.12
N GLY A 298 -0.61 31.35 -17.04
CA GLY A 298 -1.40 31.36 -15.81
C GLY A 298 -2.57 30.36 -15.79
N LYS A 299 -2.47 29.25 -16.54
CA LYS A 299 -3.45 28.15 -16.56
C LYS A 299 -3.80 27.63 -15.17
N SER A 300 -2.80 27.14 -14.42
CA SER A 300 -3.02 26.57 -13.08
C SER A 300 -3.49 27.64 -12.07
N SER A 301 -3.06 28.90 -12.24
CA SER A 301 -3.57 30.03 -11.44
C SER A 301 -5.04 30.33 -11.71
N LEU A 302 -5.48 30.20 -12.97
CA LEU A 302 -6.88 30.36 -13.36
C LEU A 302 -7.74 29.19 -12.84
N ILE A 303 -7.23 27.96 -12.90
CA ILE A 303 -7.90 26.78 -12.33
C ILE A 303 -8.14 26.95 -10.84
N ASN A 304 -7.15 27.41 -10.09
CA ASN A 304 -7.30 27.66 -8.65
C ASN A 304 -8.42 28.62 -8.34
N ARG A 305 -8.51 29.68 -9.14
CA ARG A 305 -9.52 30.69 -8.93
C ARG A 305 -10.91 30.19 -9.34
N LEU A 306 -11.00 29.41 -10.41
CA LEU A 306 -12.27 28.79 -10.87
C LEU A 306 -12.75 27.66 -9.95
N THR A 307 -11.85 26.97 -9.24
CA THR A 307 -12.18 25.80 -8.40
C THR A 307 -12.17 26.08 -6.90
N GLY A 308 -11.64 27.23 -6.46
CA GLY A 308 -11.41 27.53 -5.04
C GLY A 308 -10.38 26.63 -4.35
N ALA A 309 -9.75 25.71 -5.09
CA ALA A 309 -8.79 24.74 -4.57
C ALA A 309 -7.37 25.24 -4.81
N GLY A 310 -6.54 25.30 -3.76
CA GLY A 310 -5.17 25.78 -3.85
C GLY A 310 -4.20 24.82 -4.53
N ILE A 311 -4.24 24.70 -5.87
CA ILE A 311 -3.14 24.07 -6.65
C ILE A 311 -1.88 24.92 -6.43
N MET A 312 -0.76 24.25 -6.23
CA MET A 312 0.52 24.91 -6.08
C MET A 312 0.91 25.62 -7.39
N VAL A 313 0.76 26.94 -7.44
CA VAL A 313 1.29 27.77 -8.53
C VAL A 313 2.78 27.97 -8.29
N GLN A 314 3.61 27.32 -9.10
CA GLN A 314 5.05 27.57 -9.16
C GLN A 314 5.32 28.39 -10.42
N ASP A 315 6.22 29.38 -10.32
CA ASP A 315 6.71 30.10 -11.49
C ASP A 315 7.77 29.24 -12.18
N ALA A 316 7.29 28.15 -12.82
CA ALA A 316 8.11 27.08 -13.39
C ALA A 316 7.46 26.56 -14.69
N LEU A 317 8.27 26.38 -15.73
CA LEU A 317 7.79 25.89 -17.02
C LEU A 317 7.47 24.39 -16.94
N PHE A 318 6.47 23.93 -17.70
CA PHE A 318 6.03 22.51 -17.70
C PHE A 318 5.66 21.91 -16.33
N ALA A 319 5.18 22.73 -15.39
CA ALA A 319 4.79 22.30 -14.03
C ALA A 319 3.71 21.19 -13.99
N THR A 320 2.95 21.01 -15.06
CA THR A 320 1.92 19.98 -15.21
C THR A 320 2.22 19.13 -16.45
N LEU A 321 2.70 17.89 -16.25
CA LEU A 321 2.94 16.91 -17.32
C LEU A 321 1.81 15.86 -17.41
N ASP A 322 1.39 15.31 -16.26
CA ASP A 322 0.23 14.42 -16.17
C ASP A 322 -1.05 15.28 -16.00
N PRO A 323 -2.12 15.05 -16.79
CA PRO A 323 -3.32 15.90 -16.74
C PRO A 323 -3.98 15.81 -15.37
N THR A 324 -4.26 16.99 -14.79
CA THR A 324 -4.89 17.06 -13.46
C THR A 324 -6.37 17.39 -13.61
N VAL A 325 -7.23 16.42 -13.30
CA VAL A 325 -8.69 16.60 -13.34
C VAL A 325 -9.18 17.13 -11.98
N ARG A 326 -10.03 18.15 -12.02
CA ARG A 326 -10.66 18.76 -10.84
C ARG A 326 -12.15 18.92 -11.08
N ARG A 327 -12.94 18.83 -10.01
CA ARG A 327 -14.38 19.07 -10.05
C ARG A 327 -14.64 20.53 -9.68
N ALA A 328 -15.51 21.18 -10.42
CA ALA A 328 -16.04 22.51 -10.16
C ALA A 328 -17.57 22.44 -10.14
N GLN A 329 -18.20 23.41 -9.48
CA GLN A 329 -19.66 23.50 -9.38
C GLN A 329 -20.13 24.79 -10.06
N ALA A 330 -21.07 24.65 -10.99
CA ALA A 330 -21.73 25.77 -11.64
C ALA A 330 -22.68 26.49 -10.68
N SER A 331 -23.07 27.73 -11.00
CA SER A 331 -24.00 28.54 -10.20
C SER A 331 -25.39 27.89 -10.03
N ASP A 332 -25.78 27.00 -10.95
CA ASP A 332 -27.01 26.21 -10.91
C ASP A 332 -26.87 24.86 -10.17
N GLY A 333 -25.71 24.60 -9.55
CA GLY A 333 -25.44 23.40 -8.77
C GLY A 333 -24.83 22.23 -9.55
N ARG A 334 -24.77 22.29 -10.90
CA ARG A 334 -24.19 21.22 -11.74
C ARG A 334 -22.70 21.06 -11.50
N VAL A 335 -22.23 19.82 -11.40
CA VAL A 335 -20.79 19.51 -11.32
C VAL A 335 -20.22 19.35 -12.73
N TYR A 336 -19.07 19.97 -12.98
CA TYR A 336 -18.29 19.79 -14.21
C TYR A 336 -16.81 19.56 -13.88
N THR A 337 -16.05 19.04 -14.82
CA THR A 337 -14.62 18.77 -14.65
C THR A 337 -13.75 19.76 -15.41
N LEU A 338 -12.66 20.21 -14.77
CA LEU A 338 -11.60 21.03 -15.36
C LEU A 338 -10.32 20.21 -15.39
N THR A 339 -9.73 20.07 -16.58
CA THR A 339 -8.48 19.31 -16.76
C THR A 339 -7.35 20.26 -17.14
N ASP A 340 -6.32 20.34 -16.29
CA ASP A 340 -5.08 21.07 -16.59
C ASP A 340 -4.23 20.24 -17.56
N THR A 341 -3.87 20.81 -18.71
CA THR A 341 -3.05 20.16 -19.73
C THR A 341 -1.62 20.71 -19.77
N VAL A 342 -0.73 20.03 -20.50
CA VAL A 342 0.67 20.43 -20.64
C VAL A 342 0.78 21.81 -21.28
N GLY A 343 1.65 22.67 -20.74
CA GLY A 343 1.91 23.98 -21.33
C GLY A 343 2.83 23.94 -22.54
N PHE A 344 2.55 24.79 -23.53
CA PHE A 344 3.34 24.88 -24.77
C PHE A 344 4.54 25.85 -24.64
N VAL A 345 5.61 25.57 -25.39
CA VAL A 345 6.89 26.32 -25.46
C VAL A 345 7.31 26.42 -26.92
N ARG A 346 8.14 27.42 -27.27
CA ARG A 346 8.62 27.57 -28.67
C ARG A 346 9.54 26.40 -29.05
N ASN A 347 9.45 25.99 -30.32
CA ASN A 347 10.33 24.98 -30.94
C ASN A 347 10.35 23.64 -30.18
N LEU A 348 9.17 23.09 -29.88
CA LEU A 348 9.05 21.72 -29.37
C LEU A 348 9.49 20.70 -30.45
N PRO A 349 10.42 19.78 -30.13
CA PRO A 349 10.84 18.72 -31.06
C PRO A 349 9.68 17.79 -31.44
N HIS A 350 9.63 17.34 -32.69
CA HIS A 350 8.57 16.44 -33.17
C HIS A 350 8.57 15.08 -32.45
N GLU A 351 9.75 14.60 -32.04
CA GLU A 351 9.95 13.37 -31.26
C GLU A 351 9.22 13.42 -29.90
N LEU A 352 9.08 14.61 -29.32
CA LEU A 352 8.33 14.84 -28.08
C LEU A 352 6.81 14.86 -28.31
N ILE A 353 6.35 15.38 -29.46
CA ILE A 353 4.90 15.45 -29.76
C ILE A 353 4.30 14.03 -29.89
N GLU A 354 5.04 13.08 -30.46
CA GLU A 354 4.60 11.68 -30.52
C GLU A 354 4.52 11.00 -29.15
N ALA A 355 5.43 11.34 -28.23
CA ALA A 355 5.45 10.82 -26.87
C ALA A 355 4.29 11.34 -25.99
N PHE A 356 3.73 12.51 -26.33
CA PHE A 356 2.67 13.18 -25.55
C PHE A 356 1.28 13.14 -26.18
N ARG A 357 1.12 12.52 -27.36
CA ARG A 357 -0.18 12.37 -28.03
C ARG A 357 -1.25 11.82 -27.09
N SER A 358 -0.91 10.84 -26.27
CA SER A 358 -1.79 10.23 -25.25
C SER A 358 -2.27 11.20 -24.17
N THR A 359 -1.45 12.19 -23.79
CA THR A 359 -1.81 13.22 -22.78
C THR A 359 -2.59 14.39 -23.38
N LEU A 360 -2.45 14.63 -24.69
CA LEU A 360 -3.13 15.71 -25.40
C LEU A 360 -4.46 15.28 -26.05
N GLU A 361 -4.68 13.98 -26.23
CA GLU A 361 -5.98 13.41 -26.65
C GLU A 361 -7.15 13.79 -25.72
N GLU A 362 -6.88 14.15 -24.45
CA GLU A 362 -7.90 14.66 -23.52
C GLU A 362 -8.52 15.99 -23.99
N VAL A 363 -7.79 16.80 -24.76
CA VAL A 363 -8.33 18.03 -25.38
C VAL A 363 -9.35 17.69 -26.46
N ALA A 364 -9.12 16.61 -27.22
CA ALA A 364 -10.02 16.15 -28.28
C ALA A 364 -11.29 15.44 -27.74
N GLU A 365 -11.28 15.04 -26.47
CA GLU A 365 -12.42 14.39 -25.81
C GLU A 365 -13.21 15.34 -24.89
N ALA A 366 -12.78 16.60 -24.76
CA ALA A 366 -13.47 17.60 -23.94
C ALA A 366 -14.74 18.13 -24.61
N ASP A 367 -15.70 18.58 -23.81
CA ASP A 367 -16.90 19.29 -24.30
C ASP A 367 -16.60 20.76 -24.63
N LEU A 368 -15.55 21.32 -24.03
CA LEU A 368 -15.08 22.69 -24.23
C LEU A 368 -13.57 22.80 -24.00
N VAL A 369 -12.87 23.55 -24.86
CA VAL A 369 -11.46 23.92 -24.65
C VAL A 369 -11.35 25.38 -24.21
N LEU A 370 -10.68 25.60 -23.07
CA LEU A 370 -10.35 26.92 -22.55
C LEU A 370 -8.91 27.29 -22.94
N HIS A 371 -8.73 28.16 -23.92
CA HIS A 371 -7.41 28.57 -24.39
C HIS A 371 -6.93 29.83 -23.66
N VAL A 372 -5.98 29.66 -22.73
CA VAL A 372 -5.43 30.73 -21.90
C VAL A 372 -4.19 31.34 -22.55
N VAL A 373 -4.20 32.66 -22.73
CA VAL A 373 -3.16 33.47 -23.39
C VAL A 373 -2.65 34.55 -22.45
N ASP A 374 -1.35 34.81 -22.42
CA ASP A 374 -0.77 35.91 -21.64
C ASP A 374 -0.92 37.24 -22.39
N ALA A 375 -1.80 38.12 -21.90
CA ALA A 375 -2.07 39.43 -22.51
C ALA A 375 -0.92 40.43 -22.31
N ALA A 376 -0.06 40.22 -21.30
CA ALA A 376 1.09 41.07 -21.01
C ALA A 376 2.36 40.65 -21.78
N HIS A 377 2.28 39.56 -22.54
CA HIS A 377 3.39 39.11 -23.37
C HIS A 377 3.67 40.11 -24.53
N PRO A 378 4.94 40.35 -24.91
CA PRO A 378 5.27 41.24 -26.03
C PRO A 378 4.65 40.85 -27.38
N ASP A 379 4.31 39.57 -27.54
CA ASP A 379 3.65 39.03 -28.74
C ASP A 379 2.65 37.90 -28.37
N PRO A 380 1.39 38.23 -28.03
CA PRO A 380 0.37 37.24 -27.63
C PRO A 380 -0.19 36.45 -28.82
N LEU A 381 -0.22 37.03 -30.02
CA LEU A 381 -0.77 36.38 -31.22
C LEU A 381 0.09 35.19 -31.66
N SER A 382 1.41 35.30 -31.55
CA SER A 382 2.30 34.17 -31.83
C SER A 382 2.12 33.01 -30.84
N GLN A 383 1.73 33.28 -29.58
CA GLN A 383 1.41 32.20 -28.63
C GLN A 383 0.17 31.42 -29.08
N ILE A 384 -0.88 32.13 -29.51
CA ILE A 384 -2.12 31.51 -30.02
C ILE A 384 -1.82 30.65 -31.26
N ALA A 385 -1.05 31.19 -32.20
CA ALA A 385 -0.66 30.47 -33.41
C ALA A 385 0.11 29.19 -33.08
N ALA A 386 1.08 29.25 -32.16
CA ALA A 386 1.87 28.10 -31.74
C ALA A 386 1.02 27.00 -31.08
N VAL A 387 0.06 27.35 -30.23
CA VAL A 387 -0.86 26.37 -29.62
C VAL A 387 -1.76 25.71 -30.66
N ARG A 388 -2.32 26.49 -31.60
CA ARG A 388 -3.17 25.97 -32.68
C ARG A 388 -2.41 25.05 -33.64
N THR A 389 -1.14 25.32 -33.94
CA THR A 389 -0.30 24.42 -34.74
C THR A 389 -0.19 23.05 -34.09
N VAL A 390 0.04 22.97 -32.77
CA VAL A 390 0.14 21.69 -32.05
C VAL A 390 -1.23 20.99 -31.94
N LEU A 391 -2.31 21.73 -31.70
CA LEU A 391 -3.66 21.15 -31.67
C LEU A 391 -4.09 20.58 -33.03
N ALA A 392 -3.61 21.15 -34.14
CA ALA A 392 -3.90 20.65 -35.48
C ALA A 392 -3.26 19.27 -35.79
N GLU A 393 -2.23 18.88 -35.04
CA GLU A 393 -1.60 17.55 -35.17
C GLU A 393 -2.38 16.44 -34.43
N ILE A 394 -3.42 16.80 -33.66
CA ILE A 394 -4.23 15.88 -32.87
C ILE A 394 -5.60 15.66 -33.54
N PRO A 395 -5.97 14.42 -33.91
CA PRO A 395 -7.28 14.12 -34.48
C PRO A 395 -8.43 14.49 -33.53
N GLY A 396 -9.41 15.27 -34.01
CA GLY A 396 -10.61 15.67 -33.26
C GLY A 396 -10.46 16.90 -32.36
N ALA A 397 -9.23 17.39 -32.10
CA ALA A 397 -9.03 18.53 -31.21
C ALA A 397 -9.56 19.87 -31.77
N LEU A 398 -9.61 20.03 -33.09
CA LEU A 398 -10.15 21.24 -33.75
C LEU A 398 -11.69 21.25 -33.85
N GLU A 399 -12.35 20.14 -33.55
CA GLU A 399 -13.82 20.02 -33.61
C GLU A 399 -14.48 20.44 -32.29
N VAL A 400 -13.71 20.52 -31.20
CA VAL A 400 -14.19 20.94 -29.88
C VAL A 400 -14.32 22.47 -29.83
N PRO A 401 -15.42 23.03 -29.27
CA PRO A 401 -15.56 24.47 -29.10
C PRO A 401 -14.40 25.10 -28.32
N GLU A 402 -13.84 26.21 -28.80
CA GLU A 402 -12.72 26.94 -28.18
C GLU A 402 -13.20 28.28 -27.58
N LEU A 403 -12.87 28.53 -26.31
CA LEU A 403 -13.05 29.82 -25.63
C LEU A 403 -11.68 30.43 -25.29
N ILE A 404 -11.35 31.58 -25.91
CA ILE A 404 -10.08 32.27 -25.71
C ILE A 404 -10.16 33.20 -24.49
N VAL A 405 -9.20 33.04 -23.58
CA VAL A 405 -9.08 33.79 -22.32
C VAL A 405 -7.75 34.54 -22.30
N LEU A 406 -7.83 35.87 -22.33
CA LEU A 406 -6.69 36.78 -22.22
C LEU A 406 -6.39 37.03 -20.73
N ASN A 407 -5.48 36.26 -20.16
CA ASN A 407 -5.10 36.35 -18.75
C ASN A 407 -3.99 37.39 -18.52
N LYS A 408 -3.80 37.81 -17.26
CA LYS A 408 -2.89 38.89 -16.82
C LYS A 408 -3.25 40.27 -17.38
N ALA A 409 -4.55 40.53 -17.54
CA ALA A 409 -5.05 41.84 -17.97
C ALA A 409 -4.60 42.99 -17.03
N ASP A 410 -4.27 42.70 -15.77
CA ASP A 410 -3.73 43.66 -14.80
C ASP A 410 -2.33 44.20 -15.14
N LEU A 411 -1.57 43.48 -15.98
CA LEU A 411 -0.21 43.86 -16.39
C LEU A 411 -0.12 44.32 -17.85
N ALA A 412 -1.20 44.16 -18.62
CA ALA A 412 -1.23 44.47 -20.05
C ALA A 412 -1.58 45.95 -20.30
N ASP A 413 -0.98 46.53 -21.35
CA ASP A 413 -1.32 47.90 -21.76
C ASP A 413 -2.78 47.97 -22.27
N PRO A 414 -3.58 48.97 -21.86
CA PRO A 414 -4.97 49.10 -22.28
C PRO A 414 -5.17 49.15 -23.80
N MET A 415 -4.24 49.72 -24.57
CA MET A 415 -4.35 49.73 -26.03
C MET A 415 -4.11 48.34 -26.63
N THR A 416 -3.20 47.56 -26.06
CA THR A 416 -2.96 46.15 -26.45
C THR A 416 -4.20 45.29 -26.21
N LEU A 417 -4.89 45.45 -25.07
CA LEU A 417 -6.12 44.72 -24.78
C LEU A 417 -7.26 45.06 -25.75
N VAL A 418 -7.42 46.34 -26.12
CA VAL A 418 -8.42 46.77 -27.13
C VAL A 418 -8.09 46.19 -28.50
N ALA A 419 -6.82 46.21 -28.91
CA ALA A 419 -6.38 45.63 -30.17
C ALA A 419 -6.63 44.11 -30.23
N LEU A 420 -6.30 43.38 -29.16
CA LEU A 420 -6.54 41.93 -29.06
C LEU A 420 -8.04 41.59 -29.10
N ARG A 421 -8.90 42.34 -28.39
CA ARG A 421 -10.35 42.13 -28.41
C ARG A 421 -10.98 42.44 -29.77
N SER A 422 -10.41 43.39 -30.52
CA SER A 422 -10.85 43.68 -31.88
C SER A 422 -10.45 42.60 -32.89
N GLN A 423 -9.31 41.92 -32.66
CA GLN A 423 -8.81 40.87 -33.54
C GLN A 423 -9.36 39.47 -33.19
N LEU A 424 -9.80 39.27 -31.94
CA LEU A 424 -10.32 38.01 -31.41
C LEU A 424 -11.75 38.22 -30.87
N PRO A 425 -12.77 38.20 -31.76
CA PRO A 425 -14.17 38.37 -31.35
C PRO A 425 -14.59 37.22 -30.41
N GLY A 426 -15.10 37.58 -29.23
CA GLY A 426 -15.50 36.61 -28.19
C GLY A 426 -14.44 36.30 -27.12
N ALA A 427 -13.23 36.86 -27.22
CA ALA A 427 -12.19 36.69 -26.19
C ALA A 427 -12.53 37.46 -24.91
N LEU A 428 -12.34 36.82 -23.76
CA LEU A 428 -12.57 37.41 -22.43
C LEU A 428 -11.24 37.81 -21.78
N ALA A 429 -11.14 39.05 -21.31
CA ALA A 429 -9.99 39.54 -20.57
C ALA A 429 -10.18 39.29 -19.07
N VAL A 430 -9.22 38.61 -18.45
CA VAL A 430 -9.26 38.23 -17.03
C VAL A 430 -7.91 38.47 -16.35
N SER A 431 -7.95 38.59 -15.02
CA SER A 431 -6.77 38.46 -14.19
C SER A 431 -6.99 37.37 -13.16
N ALA A 432 -6.26 36.26 -13.30
CA ALA A 432 -6.20 35.22 -12.27
C ALA A 432 -5.58 35.73 -10.95
N ARG A 433 -4.90 36.89 -10.95
CA ARG A 433 -4.28 37.49 -9.75
C ARG A 433 -5.25 38.40 -8.99
N THR A 434 -5.91 39.33 -9.66
CA THR A 434 -6.83 40.27 -9.01
C THR A 434 -8.26 39.72 -8.91
N GLY A 435 -8.61 38.76 -9.78
CA GLY A 435 -9.97 38.22 -9.90
C GLY A 435 -10.85 39.00 -10.88
N GLU A 436 -10.33 40.07 -11.47
CA GLU A 436 -11.05 40.86 -12.47
C GLU A 436 -11.43 40.00 -13.69
N GLY A 437 -12.69 40.09 -14.12
CA GLY A 437 -13.22 39.38 -15.29
C GLY A 437 -13.50 37.88 -15.09
N VAL A 438 -13.15 37.29 -13.94
CA VAL A 438 -13.28 35.84 -13.71
C VAL A 438 -14.73 35.41 -13.51
N GLU A 439 -15.58 36.26 -12.94
CA GLU A 439 -17.01 35.99 -12.82
C GLU A 439 -17.69 35.92 -14.19
N GLY A 440 -17.40 36.88 -15.08
CA GLY A 440 -17.90 36.83 -16.46
C GLY A 440 -17.35 35.65 -17.26
N LEU A 441 -16.14 35.17 -16.94
CA LEU A 441 -15.61 33.93 -17.50
C LEU A 441 -16.39 32.70 -17.02
N ARG A 442 -16.74 32.64 -15.73
CA ARG A 442 -17.51 31.56 -15.12
C ARG A 442 -18.91 31.47 -15.72
N GLU A 443 -19.62 32.60 -15.82
CA GLU A 443 -20.93 32.67 -16.47
C GLU A 443 -20.88 32.16 -17.91
N ARG A 444 -19.91 32.64 -18.70
CA ARG A 444 -19.78 32.24 -20.11
C ARG A 444 -19.41 30.76 -20.26
N LEU A 445 -18.60 30.22 -19.36
CA LEU A 445 -18.25 28.80 -19.33
C LEU A 445 -19.48 27.94 -19.00
N GLU A 446 -20.27 28.32 -18.00
CA GLU A 446 -21.48 27.59 -17.58
C GLU A 446 -22.58 27.56 -18.65
N GLU A 447 -22.71 28.62 -19.46
CA GLU A 447 -23.61 28.68 -20.62
C GLU A 447 -23.26 27.67 -21.72
N MET A 448 -21.97 27.38 -21.89
CA MET A 448 -21.47 26.52 -22.96
C MET A 448 -21.48 25.03 -22.57
N LEU A 449 -21.79 24.68 -21.31
CA LEU A 449 -21.88 23.30 -20.83
C LEU A 449 -23.24 22.63 -21.14
N PRO A 450 -23.28 21.32 -21.49
CA PRO A 450 -24.52 20.55 -21.71
C PRO A 450 -25.50 20.57 -20.50
N ARG A 451 -26.84 20.58 -20.74
CA ARG A 451 -27.90 20.60 -19.69
C ARG A 451 -28.81 19.35 -19.70
N PRO A 452 -29.20 18.78 -18.54
CA PRO A 452 -30.18 17.68 -18.44
C PRO A 452 -31.65 18.15 -18.56
N ASP A 453 -32.54 17.30 -19.06
CA ASP A 453 -33.88 17.67 -19.56
C ASP A 453 -35.09 16.91 -18.93
N VAL A 454 -34.89 15.93 -18.03
CA VAL A 454 -36.00 15.07 -17.53
C VAL A 454 -36.46 15.48 -16.11
N PRO A 455 -37.69 15.99 -15.92
CA PRO A 455 -38.22 16.33 -14.59
C PRO A 455 -38.65 15.09 -13.79
N VAL A 456 -38.43 15.11 -12.47
CA VAL A 456 -38.82 14.08 -11.49
C VAL A 456 -39.41 14.71 -10.23
N ASP A 457 -40.49 14.12 -9.67
CA ASP A 457 -41.07 14.41 -8.34
C ASP A 457 -41.23 13.07 -7.60
N VAL A 458 -40.36 12.79 -6.63
CA VAL A 458 -40.29 11.51 -5.92
C VAL A 458 -39.99 11.69 -4.44
N VAL A 459 -40.48 10.78 -3.59
CA VAL A 459 -40.11 10.71 -2.17
C VAL A 459 -39.02 9.65 -1.99
N VAL A 460 -37.83 10.08 -1.61
CA VAL A 460 -36.66 9.22 -1.37
C VAL A 460 -36.55 8.88 0.13
N PRO A 461 -36.62 7.60 0.55
CA PRO A 461 -36.49 7.23 1.96
C PRO A 461 -35.19 7.72 2.62
N TYR A 462 -35.21 8.03 3.93
CA TYR A 462 -34.00 8.47 4.66
C TYR A 462 -32.85 7.46 4.63
N SER A 463 -33.16 6.16 4.49
CA SER A 463 -32.16 5.10 4.30
C SER A 463 -31.41 5.17 2.97
N ARG A 464 -31.90 5.97 2.01
CA ARG A 464 -31.36 6.14 0.66
C ARG A 464 -30.91 7.57 0.39
N GLY A 465 -30.24 8.17 1.38
CA GLY A 465 -29.58 9.47 1.24
C GLY A 465 -28.53 9.51 0.11
N ASP A 466 -28.06 8.35 -0.38
CA ASP A 466 -27.22 8.22 -1.56
C ASP A 466 -27.90 8.76 -2.83
N LEU A 467 -29.19 8.51 -3.01
CA LEU A 467 -29.95 8.98 -4.18
C LEU A 467 -30.21 10.48 -4.11
N VAL A 468 -30.55 11.01 -2.92
CA VAL A 468 -30.68 12.45 -2.69
C VAL A 468 -29.34 13.14 -2.97
N SER A 469 -28.24 12.58 -2.46
CA SER A 469 -26.88 13.10 -2.70
C SER A 469 -26.49 13.06 -4.18
N ARG A 470 -26.93 12.03 -4.92
CA ARG A 470 -26.69 11.94 -6.38
C ARG A 470 -27.52 12.94 -7.16
N VAL A 471 -28.76 13.21 -6.78
CA VAL A 471 -29.55 14.27 -7.45
C VAL A 471 -28.97 15.66 -7.14
N HIS A 472 -28.39 15.86 -5.94
CA HIS A 472 -27.60 17.05 -5.64
C HIS A 472 -26.31 17.17 -6.46
N ALA A 473 -25.70 16.05 -6.86
CA ALA A 473 -24.47 16.04 -7.63
C ALA A 473 -24.70 16.16 -9.15
N ASP A 474 -25.77 15.52 -9.65
CA ASP A 474 -25.97 15.22 -11.07
C ASP A 474 -27.25 15.87 -11.66
N GLY A 475 -28.06 16.56 -10.85
CA GLY A 475 -29.36 17.13 -11.24
C GLY A 475 -29.54 18.60 -10.86
N GLU A 476 -30.53 19.25 -11.48
CA GLU A 476 -30.98 20.61 -11.18
C GLU A 476 -32.18 20.53 -10.24
N ILE A 477 -32.01 20.91 -8.97
CA ILE A 477 -33.06 20.76 -7.95
C ILE A 477 -33.94 22.00 -7.91
N GLU A 478 -35.25 21.79 -8.05
CA GLU A 478 -36.26 22.85 -7.93
C GLU A 478 -36.78 22.99 -6.50
N SER A 479 -37.03 21.88 -5.79
CA SER A 479 -37.43 21.91 -4.37
C SER A 479 -37.14 20.61 -3.61
N ILE A 480 -36.94 20.74 -2.29
CA ILE A 480 -36.72 19.63 -1.35
C ILE A 480 -37.58 19.84 -0.11
N GLU A 481 -38.39 18.83 0.25
CA GLU A 481 -39.21 18.83 1.46
C GLU A 481 -38.94 17.54 2.27
N TYR A 482 -38.76 17.68 3.58
CA TYR A 482 -38.60 16.54 4.49
C TYR A 482 -39.97 16.10 5.00
N VAL A 483 -40.40 14.90 4.62
CA VAL A 483 -41.66 14.29 5.01
C VAL A 483 -41.42 13.05 5.87
N GLU A 484 -42.46 12.53 6.53
CA GLU A 484 -42.35 11.36 7.43
C GLU A 484 -41.79 10.12 6.71
N ALA A 485 -42.15 9.94 5.44
CA ALA A 485 -41.72 8.81 4.61
C ALA A 485 -40.32 8.96 3.96
N GLY A 486 -39.67 10.13 4.08
CA GLY A 486 -38.38 10.42 3.43
C GLY A 486 -38.25 11.87 2.97
N THR A 487 -37.34 12.12 2.03
CA THR A 487 -37.11 13.42 1.40
C THR A 487 -37.87 13.48 0.08
N ARG A 488 -38.91 14.30 -0.04
CA ARG A 488 -39.56 14.63 -1.31
C ARG A 488 -38.64 15.55 -2.12
N LEU A 489 -38.39 15.18 -3.36
CA LEU A 489 -37.44 15.86 -4.22
C LEU A 489 -38.07 16.14 -5.58
N VAL A 490 -38.09 17.42 -5.97
CA VAL A 490 -38.47 17.90 -7.30
C VAL A 490 -37.22 18.42 -8.00
N ALA A 491 -36.81 17.77 -9.10
CA ALA A 491 -35.59 18.12 -9.82
C ALA A 491 -35.65 17.75 -11.31
N LYS A 492 -34.76 18.31 -12.13
CA LYS A 492 -34.44 17.82 -13.47
C LYS A 492 -33.17 16.99 -13.43
N VAL A 493 -33.25 15.77 -13.91
CA VAL A 493 -32.15 14.80 -13.88
C VAL A 493 -31.94 14.17 -15.26
N SER A 494 -30.85 13.45 -15.45
CA SER A 494 -30.64 12.67 -16.68
C SER A 494 -31.62 11.50 -16.77
N ALA A 495 -31.99 11.09 -18.00
CA ALA A 495 -32.93 9.98 -18.23
C ALA A 495 -32.58 8.66 -17.47
N PRO A 496 -31.30 8.26 -17.32
CA PRO A 496 -30.95 7.07 -16.53
C PRO A 496 -31.23 7.23 -15.03
N LEU A 497 -30.96 8.41 -14.46
CA LEU A 497 -31.19 8.71 -13.04
C LEU A 497 -32.69 8.82 -12.74
N ALA A 498 -33.48 9.40 -13.65
CA ALA A 498 -34.94 9.40 -13.57
C ALA A 498 -35.52 7.98 -13.51
N ALA A 499 -35.02 7.06 -14.34
CA ALA A 499 -35.47 5.66 -14.35
C ALA A 499 -35.06 4.89 -13.07
N GLU A 500 -33.99 5.30 -12.39
CA GLU A 500 -33.56 4.71 -11.12
C GLU A 500 -34.41 5.21 -9.95
N LEU A 501 -34.69 6.52 -9.91
CA LEU A 501 -35.56 7.16 -8.93
C LEU A 501 -37.00 6.60 -8.98
N HIS A 502 -37.56 6.40 -10.18
CA HIS A 502 -38.90 5.85 -10.37
C HIS A 502 -39.03 4.34 -10.07
N ARG A 503 -37.94 3.55 -10.19
CA ARG A 503 -37.98 2.10 -9.90
C ARG A 503 -37.87 1.76 -8.41
N ARG A 504 -37.40 2.69 -7.58
CA ARG A 504 -36.96 2.41 -6.20
C ARG A 504 -37.53 3.36 -5.13
N GLY A 505 -38.24 4.43 -5.51
CA GLY A 505 -39.08 5.20 -4.60
C GLY A 505 -40.46 4.54 -4.42
N PRO A 506 -41.05 4.52 -3.21
CA PRO A 506 -42.39 3.99 -3.03
C PRO A 506 -43.40 4.87 -3.78
N VAL A 507 -44.16 4.24 -4.68
CA VAL A 507 -45.42 4.80 -5.21
C VAL A 507 -46.39 4.90 -4.04
N SER A 508 -47.03 6.06 -3.87
CA SER A 508 -48.06 6.26 -2.86
C SER A 508 -49.17 5.22 -3.03
N ASP A 509 -49.44 4.44 -1.98
CA ASP A 509 -50.74 4.26 -1.34
C ASP A 509 -50.79 2.90 -0.62
N ARG A 510 -51.34 2.90 0.61
CA ARG A 510 -51.63 1.80 1.56
C ARG A 510 -50.63 1.48 2.70
N ALA A 511 -51.06 1.95 3.87
CA ALA A 511 -51.00 1.33 5.21
C ALA A 511 -49.64 1.17 5.90
N ALA A 512 -49.28 2.22 6.65
CA ALA A 512 -48.36 2.15 7.77
C ALA A 512 -48.90 1.21 8.87
N GLY A 513 -48.17 0.13 9.16
CA GLY A 513 -48.14 -0.47 10.49
C GLY A 513 -47.10 0.28 11.32
N SER A 514 -47.52 0.86 12.44
CA SER A 514 -46.67 1.58 13.39
C SER A 514 -45.47 0.75 13.89
N PRO A 515 -44.36 1.39 14.30
CA PRO A 515 -43.29 0.70 15.02
C PRO A 515 -43.83 0.22 16.37
N GLY A 516 -43.70 -1.08 16.63
CA GLY A 516 -44.16 -1.70 17.88
C GLY A 516 -43.59 -0.99 19.09
N GLY A 517 -44.48 -0.71 20.04
CA GLY A 517 -44.13 -0.21 21.37
C GLY A 517 -43.29 -1.20 22.16
N ALA A 518 -42.89 -0.79 23.35
CA ALA A 518 -42.17 -1.58 24.33
C ALA A 518 -42.83 -2.94 24.61
N GLU A 519 -42.46 -3.97 23.84
CA GLU A 519 -42.62 -5.37 24.22
C GLU A 519 -41.45 -5.73 25.14
N GLY A 520 -41.75 -6.38 26.27
CA GLY A 520 -40.72 -6.88 27.18
C GLY A 520 -39.78 -7.88 26.49
N PRO A 521 -38.63 -8.21 27.10
CA PRO A 521 -37.65 -9.12 26.51
C PRO A 521 -38.31 -10.44 26.11
N ARG A 522 -37.97 -10.93 24.91
CA ARG A 522 -38.51 -12.19 24.37
C ARG A 522 -38.21 -13.34 25.36
N PRO A 523 -39.00 -14.43 25.37
CA PRO A 523 -38.77 -15.54 26.29
C PRO A 523 -37.33 -16.07 26.28
N ALA A 524 -36.72 -16.25 25.10
CA ALA A 524 -35.33 -16.67 24.96
C ALA A 524 -34.32 -15.64 25.51
N GLU A 525 -34.58 -14.34 25.32
CA GLU A 525 -33.75 -13.27 25.88
C GLU A 525 -33.83 -13.26 27.42
N ARG A 526 -35.01 -13.51 27.99
CA ARG A 526 -35.20 -13.63 29.44
C ARG A 526 -34.42 -14.80 30.02
N THR A 527 -34.47 -15.97 29.38
CA THR A 527 -33.69 -17.14 29.80
C THR A 527 -32.19 -16.83 29.78
N ALA A 528 -31.70 -16.24 28.68
CA ALA A 528 -30.28 -15.92 28.53
C ALA A 528 -29.80 -14.90 29.59
N LEU A 529 -30.58 -13.85 29.86
CA LEU A 529 -30.22 -12.85 30.87
C LEU A 529 -30.27 -13.41 32.31
N ALA A 530 -31.24 -14.28 32.61
CA ALA A 530 -31.30 -14.95 33.91
C ALA A 530 -30.09 -15.88 34.12
N ALA A 531 -29.76 -16.71 33.13
CA ALA A 531 -28.57 -17.56 33.16
C ALA A 531 -27.28 -16.71 33.28
N LEU A 532 -27.19 -15.58 32.58
CA LEU A 532 -26.03 -14.70 32.67
C LEU A 532 -25.87 -14.15 34.10
N ALA A 533 -26.96 -13.71 34.72
CA ALA A 533 -26.94 -13.22 36.09
C ALA A 533 -26.48 -14.30 37.08
N HIS A 534 -26.91 -15.56 36.89
CA HIS A 534 -26.43 -16.69 37.68
C HIS A 534 -24.92 -16.94 37.50
N ALA A 535 -24.43 -16.97 36.26
CA ALA A 535 -23.01 -17.17 35.96
C ALA A 535 -22.13 -16.06 36.58
N VAL A 536 -22.56 -14.80 36.47
CA VAL A 536 -21.85 -13.65 37.05
C VAL A 536 -21.85 -13.71 38.57
N GLY A 537 -22.99 -14.04 39.18
CA GLY A 537 -23.12 -14.19 40.64
C GLY A 537 -22.24 -15.31 41.20
N ALA A 538 -22.16 -16.46 40.53
CA ALA A 538 -21.33 -17.59 40.93
C ALA A 538 -19.82 -17.27 40.96
N MET A 539 -19.36 -16.31 40.12
CA MET A 539 -17.98 -15.81 40.16
C MET A 539 -17.73 -14.74 41.22
N GLY A 540 -18.75 -14.31 41.97
CA GLY A 540 -18.68 -13.13 42.83
C GLY A 540 -18.56 -11.81 42.05
N GLY A 541 -18.95 -11.81 40.77
CA GLY A 541 -18.96 -10.63 39.92
C GLY A 541 -20.24 -9.80 40.08
N SER A 542 -20.21 -8.57 39.55
CA SER A 542 -21.39 -7.72 39.42
C SER A 542 -21.87 -7.65 37.96
N PRO A 543 -23.17 -7.49 37.71
CA PRO A 543 -23.68 -7.27 36.35
C PRO A 543 -23.04 -6.06 35.68
N ARG A 544 -22.86 -6.13 34.37
CA ARG A 544 -22.30 -5.05 33.54
C ARG A 544 -23.24 -4.78 32.38
N ALA A 545 -23.65 -3.53 32.20
CA ALA A 545 -24.59 -3.13 31.15
C ALA A 545 -24.14 -3.58 29.75
N GLY A 546 -22.84 -3.44 29.42
CA GLY A 546 -22.31 -3.90 28.12
C GLY A 546 -22.34 -5.43 27.95
N GLN A 547 -22.22 -6.19 29.04
CA GLN A 547 -22.31 -7.65 29.00
C GLN A 547 -23.76 -8.13 28.81
N GLU A 548 -24.71 -7.48 29.49
CA GLU A 548 -26.14 -7.74 29.33
C GLU A 548 -26.63 -7.37 27.93
N GLU A 549 -26.22 -6.22 27.41
CA GLU A 549 -26.55 -5.79 26.05
C GLU A 549 -25.96 -6.74 25.00
N MET A 550 -24.71 -7.20 25.20
CA MET A 550 -24.11 -8.25 24.36
C MET A 550 -24.96 -9.51 24.37
N ALA A 551 -25.33 -10.02 25.54
CA ALA A 551 -26.12 -11.26 25.64
C ALA A 551 -27.51 -11.13 25.01
N ARG A 552 -28.16 -9.98 25.19
CA ARG A 552 -29.45 -9.65 24.58
C ARG A 552 -29.35 -9.64 23.05
N ARG A 553 -28.36 -8.94 22.49
CA ARG A 553 -28.15 -8.84 21.04
C ARG A 553 -27.74 -10.16 20.41
N VAL A 554 -26.91 -10.94 21.10
CA VAL A 554 -26.57 -12.30 20.66
C VAL A 554 -27.83 -13.18 20.64
N SER A 555 -28.61 -13.20 21.72
CA SER A 555 -29.87 -13.96 21.76
C SER A 555 -30.82 -13.56 20.62
N GLN A 556 -30.93 -12.26 20.35
CA GLN A 556 -31.71 -11.73 19.23
C GLN A 556 -31.22 -12.22 17.87
N ALA A 557 -29.92 -12.09 17.59
CA ALA A 557 -29.36 -12.49 16.31
C ALA A 557 -29.52 -13.99 16.04
N LEU A 558 -29.35 -14.82 17.08
CA LEU A 558 -29.56 -16.27 17.00
C LEU A 558 -31.03 -16.61 16.73
N ALA A 559 -31.97 -15.93 17.38
CA ALA A 559 -33.40 -16.15 17.16
C ALA A 559 -33.85 -15.73 15.74
N ASP A 560 -33.27 -14.65 15.22
CA ASP A 560 -33.63 -14.08 13.93
C ASP A 560 -32.87 -14.75 12.76
N GLY A 561 -31.89 -15.61 13.04
CA GLY A 561 -31.03 -16.24 12.02
C GLY A 561 -30.13 -15.25 11.29
N THR A 562 -29.74 -14.15 11.95
CA THR A 562 -28.93 -13.07 11.37
C THR A 562 -27.48 -13.13 11.81
N HIS A 563 -26.62 -12.31 11.21
CA HIS A 563 -25.23 -12.16 11.64
C HIS A 563 -25.06 -10.94 12.56
N LEU A 564 -24.21 -11.07 13.58
CA LEU A 564 -23.94 -10.01 14.54
C LEU A 564 -22.43 -9.82 14.72
N MET A 565 -21.96 -8.60 14.55
CA MET A 565 -20.64 -8.18 14.98
C MET A 565 -20.73 -7.47 16.34
N VAL A 566 -19.94 -7.93 17.31
CA VAL A 566 -19.91 -7.35 18.65
C VAL A 566 -18.50 -6.90 18.99
N GLN A 567 -18.26 -5.58 18.98
CA GLN A 567 -17.09 -5.04 19.66
C GLN A 567 -17.36 -5.01 21.16
N ALA A 568 -16.56 -5.72 21.93
CA ALA A 568 -16.66 -5.75 23.37
C ALA A 568 -15.27 -5.54 23.97
N GLY A 569 -15.06 -4.38 24.58
CA GLY A 569 -13.77 -3.99 25.14
C GLY A 569 -13.26 -4.99 26.17
N THR A 570 -11.96 -4.95 26.44
CA THR A 570 -11.36 -5.75 27.50
C THR A 570 -12.10 -5.53 28.82
N GLY A 571 -12.25 -6.59 29.60
CA GLY A 571 -12.93 -6.53 30.90
C GLY A 571 -14.45 -6.61 30.83
N THR A 572 -15.10 -6.52 29.66
CA THR A 572 -16.57 -6.60 29.55
C THR A 572 -17.13 -7.97 29.95
N GLY A 573 -16.32 -9.04 29.90
CA GLY A 573 -16.79 -10.42 30.15
C GLY A 573 -17.35 -11.07 28.90
N LYS A 574 -16.65 -10.87 27.76
CA LYS A 574 -16.99 -11.34 26.41
C LYS A 574 -17.44 -12.79 26.36
N SER A 575 -16.63 -13.70 26.93
CA SER A 575 -16.88 -15.14 26.89
C SER A 575 -18.28 -15.48 27.36
N LEU A 576 -18.67 -15.03 28.57
CA LEU A 576 -20.01 -15.30 29.09
C LEU A 576 -21.10 -14.55 28.31
N GLY A 577 -20.79 -13.36 27.80
CA GLY A 577 -21.73 -12.56 27.00
C GLY A 577 -22.20 -13.26 25.72
N TYR A 578 -21.36 -14.09 25.08
CA TYR A 578 -21.79 -14.92 23.96
C TYR A 578 -22.09 -16.38 24.34
N LEU A 579 -21.36 -17.00 25.28
CA LEU A 579 -21.54 -18.42 25.61
C LEU A 579 -22.91 -18.70 26.20
N VAL A 580 -23.38 -17.87 27.12
CA VAL A 580 -24.67 -18.05 27.78
C VAL A 580 -25.85 -18.06 26.80
N PRO A 581 -26.06 -17.02 25.96
CA PRO A 581 -27.16 -17.03 25.00
C PRO A 581 -27.01 -18.13 23.93
N VAL A 582 -25.78 -18.49 23.54
CA VAL A 582 -25.53 -19.59 22.58
C VAL A 582 -25.91 -20.94 23.17
N LEU A 583 -25.49 -21.24 24.39
CA LEU A 583 -25.82 -22.48 25.09
C LEU A 583 -27.32 -22.57 25.40
N ALA A 584 -27.94 -21.46 25.82
CA ALA A 584 -29.39 -21.40 26.02
C ALA A 584 -30.14 -21.73 24.72
N ARG A 585 -29.74 -21.13 23.59
CA ARG A 585 -30.32 -21.44 22.28
C ARG A 585 -30.08 -22.89 21.85
N ALA A 586 -28.88 -23.42 22.06
CA ALA A 586 -28.55 -24.80 21.71
C ALA A 586 -29.43 -25.81 22.46
N VAL A 587 -29.72 -25.56 23.74
CA VAL A 587 -30.60 -26.39 24.56
C VAL A 587 -32.07 -26.23 24.17
N GLU A 588 -32.56 -25.00 23.99
CA GLU A 588 -33.97 -24.70 23.72
C GLU A 588 -34.41 -25.10 22.31
N ALA A 589 -33.55 -24.89 21.30
CA ALA A 589 -33.87 -25.12 19.89
C ALA A 589 -33.24 -26.41 19.32
N GLY A 590 -32.33 -27.06 20.06
CA GLY A 590 -31.60 -28.23 19.58
C GLY A 590 -30.60 -27.92 18.46
N GLU A 591 -30.17 -26.66 18.35
CA GLU A 591 -29.23 -26.19 17.33
C GLU A 591 -27.79 -26.30 17.84
N ARG A 592 -26.95 -27.10 17.17
CA ARG A 592 -25.52 -27.18 17.54
C ARG A 592 -24.82 -25.87 17.23
N ALA A 593 -23.95 -25.46 18.16
CA ALA A 593 -23.08 -24.31 18.02
C ALA A 593 -21.61 -24.70 17.89
N VAL A 594 -20.86 -23.93 17.10
CA VAL A 594 -19.40 -23.98 17.02
C VAL A 594 -18.84 -22.66 17.50
N VAL A 595 -17.96 -22.68 18.52
CA VAL A 595 -17.19 -21.52 18.99
C VAL A 595 -15.74 -21.69 18.57
N SER A 596 -15.22 -20.74 17.80
CA SER A 596 -13.83 -20.71 17.37
C SER A 596 -13.04 -19.63 18.11
N THR A 597 -11.80 -19.97 18.45
CA THR A 597 -10.89 -19.11 19.22
C THR A 597 -9.57 -18.89 18.48
N ALA A 598 -8.94 -17.72 18.68
CA ALA A 598 -7.68 -17.37 18.03
C ALA A 598 -6.43 -17.96 18.68
N THR A 599 -6.43 -18.21 20.00
CA THR A 599 -5.25 -18.63 20.75
C THR A 599 -5.52 -19.83 21.63
N LEU A 600 -4.51 -20.67 21.86
CA LEU A 600 -4.60 -21.83 22.75
C LEU A 600 -4.88 -21.42 24.20
N ALA A 601 -4.33 -20.28 24.64
CA ALA A 601 -4.58 -19.75 25.98
C ALA A 601 -6.06 -19.40 26.19
N LEU A 602 -6.68 -18.70 25.24
CA LEU A 602 -8.10 -18.35 25.28
C LEU A 602 -8.97 -19.62 25.20
N GLN A 603 -8.60 -20.57 24.33
CA GLN A 603 -9.31 -21.84 24.21
C GLN A 603 -9.33 -22.60 25.54
N ARG A 604 -8.19 -22.70 26.23
CA ARG A 604 -8.09 -23.33 27.55
C ARG A 604 -8.91 -22.58 28.60
N GLN A 605 -8.89 -21.25 28.60
CA GLN A 605 -9.71 -20.45 29.50
C GLN A 605 -11.20 -20.76 29.32
N ILE A 606 -11.67 -20.80 28.08
CA ILE A 606 -13.07 -21.11 27.77
C ILE A 606 -13.43 -22.53 28.22
N LEU A 607 -12.60 -23.52 27.90
CA LEU A 607 -12.87 -24.93 28.25
C LEU A 607 -12.85 -25.22 29.75
N THR A 608 -11.91 -24.62 30.48
CA THR A 608 -11.67 -24.97 31.90
C THR A 608 -12.47 -24.11 32.86
N LYS A 609 -12.96 -22.93 32.42
CA LYS A 609 -13.62 -21.97 33.28
C LYS A 609 -14.92 -21.44 32.68
N ASP A 610 -14.86 -20.71 31.56
CA ASP A 610 -15.99 -19.88 31.12
C ASP A 610 -17.17 -20.73 30.59
N ALA A 611 -16.91 -21.79 29.81
CA ALA A 611 -17.95 -22.65 29.24
C ALA A 611 -18.61 -23.58 30.27
N PRO A 612 -17.86 -24.26 31.19
CA PRO A 612 -18.49 -24.99 32.30
C PRO A 612 -19.38 -24.10 33.16
N LEU A 613 -18.91 -22.90 33.51
CA LEU A 613 -19.69 -21.94 34.29
C LEU A 613 -20.97 -21.50 33.54
N ALA A 614 -20.87 -21.25 32.24
CA ALA A 614 -22.05 -20.92 31.43
C ALA A 614 -23.01 -22.11 31.31
N ALA A 615 -22.51 -23.34 31.22
CA ALA A 615 -23.31 -24.55 31.17
C ALA A 615 -24.10 -24.78 32.47
N ASP A 616 -23.44 -24.63 33.63
CA ASP A 616 -24.09 -24.75 34.94
C ASP A 616 -25.21 -23.70 35.10
N ALA A 617 -24.94 -22.47 34.67
CA ALA A 617 -25.92 -21.39 34.74
C ALA A 617 -27.11 -21.59 33.78
N VAL A 618 -26.86 -22.13 32.59
CA VAL A 618 -27.93 -22.52 31.64
C VAL A 618 -28.71 -23.72 32.16
N GLN A 619 -28.08 -24.69 32.82
CA GLN A 619 -28.76 -25.81 33.45
C GLN A 619 -29.72 -25.33 34.54
N GLU A 620 -29.30 -24.38 35.38
CA GLU A 620 -30.16 -23.80 36.42
C GLU A 620 -31.37 -23.06 35.80
N ALA A 621 -31.16 -22.35 34.69
CA ALA A 621 -32.21 -21.59 34.03
C ALA A 621 -33.17 -22.44 33.17
N THR A 622 -32.70 -23.53 32.56
CA THR A 622 -33.44 -24.33 31.56
C THR A 622 -33.80 -25.74 32.04
N GLY A 623 -33.18 -26.23 33.11
CA GLY A 623 -33.32 -27.59 33.63
C GLY A 623 -32.54 -28.67 32.86
N ARG A 624 -31.84 -28.32 31.77
CA ARG A 624 -31.01 -29.26 30.98
C ARG A 624 -29.57 -28.78 30.90
N ALA A 625 -28.64 -29.68 31.26
CA ALA A 625 -27.22 -29.41 31.12
C ALA A 625 -26.79 -29.50 29.64
N PRO A 626 -26.23 -28.43 29.06
CA PRO A 626 -25.66 -28.52 27.72
C PRO A 626 -24.34 -29.31 27.73
N SER A 627 -24.13 -30.08 26.68
CA SER A 627 -22.90 -30.84 26.46
C SER A 627 -21.88 -30.03 25.65
N ILE A 628 -20.61 -30.08 26.07
CA ILE A 628 -19.53 -29.30 25.46
C ILE A 628 -18.41 -30.26 25.04
N ALA A 629 -17.88 -30.11 23.83
CA ALA A 629 -16.74 -30.88 23.34
C ALA A 629 -15.66 -29.98 22.72
N LEU A 630 -14.41 -30.45 22.76
CA LEU A 630 -13.26 -29.82 22.12
C LEU A 630 -12.94 -30.53 20.80
N LEU A 631 -12.72 -29.76 19.74
CA LEU A 631 -12.28 -30.28 18.45
C LEU A 631 -11.07 -29.49 17.92
N LYS A 632 -9.99 -30.20 17.61
CA LYS A 632 -8.72 -29.69 17.07
C LYS A 632 -8.28 -30.49 15.85
N GLY A 633 -7.28 -30.00 15.12
CA GLY A 633 -6.64 -30.75 14.03
C GLY A 633 -5.84 -31.96 14.55
N TRP A 634 -5.66 -32.98 13.70
CA TRP A 634 -5.01 -34.26 14.06
C TRP A 634 -3.65 -34.11 14.72
N GLN A 635 -2.82 -33.17 14.23
CA GLN A 635 -1.49 -32.96 14.79
C GLN A 635 -1.50 -32.44 16.23
N ASN A 636 -2.65 -32.11 16.82
CA ASN A 636 -2.73 -31.70 18.23
C ASN A 636 -3.01 -32.88 19.17
N TYR A 637 -3.14 -34.09 18.62
CA TYR A 637 -3.35 -35.30 19.40
C TYR A 637 -2.19 -36.27 19.25
N VAL A 638 -1.92 -37.03 20.31
CA VAL A 638 -1.02 -38.18 20.25
C VAL A 638 -1.59 -39.24 19.31
N CYS A 639 -0.74 -39.78 18.45
CA CYS A 639 -1.01 -40.95 17.64
C CYS A 639 -0.50 -42.21 18.32
N ARG A 640 -1.41 -43.03 18.86
CA ARG A 640 -1.05 -44.31 19.51
C ARG A 640 -0.25 -45.23 18.60
N HIS A 641 -0.60 -45.28 17.30
CA HIS A 641 0.13 -46.08 16.33
C HIS A 641 1.58 -45.59 16.14
N ARG A 642 1.82 -44.27 16.11
CA ARG A 642 3.18 -43.70 16.01
C ARG A 642 4.00 -43.96 17.28
N VAL A 643 3.39 -43.78 18.46
CA VAL A 643 4.04 -44.09 19.74
C VAL A 643 4.41 -45.57 19.85
N ALA A 644 3.58 -46.47 19.32
CA ALA A 644 3.83 -47.91 19.27
C ALA A 644 4.87 -48.33 18.21
N GLY A 645 5.49 -47.38 17.49
CA GLY A 645 6.46 -47.66 16.41
C GLY A 645 5.83 -48.12 15.10
N GLY A 646 4.51 -47.94 14.93
CA GLY A 646 3.76 -48.36 13.74
C GLY A 646 3.97 -47.47 12.52
N TYR A 647 4.53 -46.27 12.70
CA TYR A 647 5.05 -45.47 11.59
C TYR A 647 6.58 -45.64 11.55
N PRO A 648 7.15 -46.05 10.41
CA PRO A 648 8.60 -46.18 10.29
C PRO A 648 9.27 -44.81 10.42
N GLU A 649 10.34 -44.73 11.22
CA GLU A 649 11.10 -43.50 11.53
C GLU A 649 11.46 -42.74 10.24
N ASP A 650 11.32 -41.40 10.27
CA ASP A 650 11.73 -40.52 9.18
C ASP A 650 13.27 -40.49 9.15
N ASP A 651 13.89 -40.58 7.96
CA ASP A 651 15.37 -40.55 7.79
C ASP A 651 16.02 -39.28 8.40
N ASP A 652 15.22 -38.23 8.67
CA ASP A 652 15.65 -37.05 9.43
C ASP A 652 16.07 -37.40 10.87
N ALA A 653 15.50 -38.44 11.48
CA ALA A 653 15.86 -38.93 12.81
C ALA A 653 17.24 -39.61 12.82
N ASP A 654 17.61 -40.35 11.77
CA ASP A 654 18.91 -41.01 11.64
C ASP A 654 20.04 -40.01 11.29
N SER A 655 19.74 -38.93 10.56
CA SER A 655 20.68 -37.81 10.40
C SER A 655 21.03 -37.15 11.75
N LEU A 656 20.09 -37.16 12.70
CA LEU A 656 20.24 -36.53 14.01
C LEU A 656 21.01 -37.40 15.01
N PHE A 657 20.85 -38.72 14.96
CA PHE A 657 21.67 -39.63 15.78
C PHE A 657 23.09 -39.82 15.23
N SER A 658 23.27 -39.83 13.90
CA SER A 658 24.60 -39.98 13.29
C SER A 658 25.44 -38.68 13.34
N ALA A 659 24.84 -37.50 13.14
CA ALA A 659 25.54 -36.21 13.23
C ALA A 659 25.98 -35.85 14.66
N ALA A 660 25.30 -36.39 15.68
CA ALA A 660 25.70 -36.21 17.08
C ALA A 660 26.96 -37.03 17.46
N SER A 661 27.28 -38.10 16.72
CA SER A 661 28.45 -38.95 16.99
C SER A 661 29.72 -38.51 16.25
N ALA A 662 29.59 -37.69 15.19
CA ALA A 662 30.69 -37.39 14.26
C ALA A 662 31.43 -36.06 14.53
N LEU A 663 31.04 -35.27 15.53
CA LEU A 663 31.68 -33.97 15.79
C LEU A 663 32.01 -33.74 17.27
N ALA A 664 33.31 -33.70 17.56
CA ALA A 664 33.87 -33.03 18.74
C ALA A 664 35.18 -32.31 18.34
N PRO A 665 35.62 -31.22 19.00
CA PRO A 665 34.86 -30.21 19.75
C PRO A 665 35.21 -28.76 19.30
N ALA A 666 34.21 -27.91 19.01
CA ALA A 666 34.45 -26.45 18.93
C ALA A 666 33.18 -25.62 19.17
N ARG A 667 33.09 -25.05 20.38
CA ARG A 667 32.46 -23.78 20.78
C ARG A 667 31.13 -23.36 20.12
N LEU A 668 30.02 -24.01 20.50
CA LEU A 668 28.71 -23.39 20.80
C LEU A 668 27.71 -24.48 21.27
N GLY A 669 27.34 -24.45 22.56
CA GLY A 669 26.11 -25.05 23.11
C GLY A 669 25.90 -26.57 23.09
N ARG A 670 26.62 -27.33 23.95
CA ARG A 670 26.37 -28.76 24.26
C ARG A 670 25.03 -29.09 24.95
N ALA A 671 24.11 -28.13 25.12
CA ALA A 671 22.90 -28.27 25.95
C ALA A 671 21.60 -28.55 25.16
N ALA A 672 21.58 -28.39 23.84
CA ALA A 672 20.34 -28.47 23.06
C ALA A 672 19.95 -29.90 22.63
N SER A 673 20.92 -30.79 22.38
CA SER A 673 20.65 -32.17 21.94
C SER A 673 20.23 -33.10 23.10
N THR A 674 20.71 -32.86 24.31
CA THR A 674 20.31 -33.59 25.53
C THR A 674 18.86 -33.32 25.93
N ASN A 675 18.33 -32.13 25.65
CA ASN A 675 16.96 -31.74 26.00
C ASN A 675 15.87 -32.41 25.13
N LEU A 676 16.14 -32.68 23.84
CA LEU A 676 15.14 -33.28 22.94
C LEU A 676 14.82 -34.73 23.30
N ALA A 677 15.84 -35.55 23.58
CA ALA A 677 15.65 -36.96 23.94
C ALA A 677 14.86 -37.10 25.25
N GLU A 678 15.15 -36.26 26.25
CA GLU A 678 14.41 -36.19 27.51
C GLU A 678 12.94 -35.82 27.28
N GLN A 679 12.67 -34.81 26.45
CA GLN A 679 11.30 -34.43 26.08
C GLN A 679 10.54 -35.57 25.39
N VAL A 680 11.18 -36.32 24.49
CA VAL A 680 10.56 -37.46 23.78
C VAL A 680 10.26 -38.63 24.72
N LEU A 681 11.15 -38.94 25.66
CA LEU A 681 10.91 -39.98 26.67
C LEU A 681 9.72 -39.62 27.56
N ARG A 682 9.70 -38.38 28.09
CA ARG A 682 8.58 -37.85 28.88
C ARG A 682 7.27 -37.88 28.11
N LEU A 683 7.31 -37.54 26.81
CA LEU A 683 6.15 -37.61 25.93
C LEU A 683 5.60 -39.02 25.78
N ARG A 684 6.47 -40.01 25.57
CA ARG A 684 6.05 -41.41 25.45
C ARG A 684 5.44 -41.93 26.76
N GLU A 685 6.00 -41.53 27.91
CA GLU A 685 5.42 -41.85 29.23
C GLU A 685 4.04 -41.21 29.40
N TRP A 686 3.90 -39.91 29.15
CA TRP A 686 2.63 -39.21 29.24
C TRP A 686 1.58 -39.72 28.24
N ALA A 687 1.99 -40.09 27.02
CA ALA A 687 1.12 -40.67 25.99
C ALA A 687 0.43 -41.98 26.45
N SER A 688 1.04 -42.70 27.39
CA SER A 688 0.46 -43.94 27.95
C SER A 688 -0.61 -43.70 29.02
N THR A 689 -0.62 -42.51 29.64
CA THR A 689 -1.49 -42.18 30.79
C THR A 689 -2.55 -41.13 30.46
N THR A 690 -2.38 -40.38 29.37
CA THR A 690 -3.30 -39.30 28.98
C THR A 690 -4.70 -39.81 28.60
N PRO A 691 -5.77 -39.21 29.14
CA PRO A 691 -7.15 -39.61 28.84
C PRO A 691 -7.67 -39.05 27.50
N THR A 692 -7.16 -37.89 27.09
CA THR A 692 -7.58 -37.12 25.90
C THR A 692 -6.60 -37.23 24.76
N GLY A 693 -5.31 -37.46 25.04
CA GLY A 693 -4.24 -37.38 24.06
C GLY A 693 -3.95 -35.97 23.55
N ASP A 694 -4.58 -34.93 24.10
CA ASP A 694 -4.43 -33.54 23.67
C ASP A 694 -3.08 -32.97 24.11
N ARG A 695 -2.35 -32.39 23.16
CA ARG A 695 -1.07 -31.70 23.40
C ARG A 695 -1.11 -30.74 24.58
N ASP A 696 -2.19 -30.00 24.73
CA ASP A 696 -2.26 -28.92 25.71
C ASP A 696 -2.44 -29.41 27.16
N ASP A 697 -2.76 -30.69 27.34
CA ASP A 697 -2.82 -31.36 28.65
C ASP A 697 -1.43 -31.76 29.16
N LEU A 698 -0.40 -31.71 28.31
CA LEU A 698 0.98 -31.98 28.69
C LEU A 698 1.62 -30.77 29.38
N VAL A 699 1.88 -30.91 30.67
CA VAL A 699 2.56 -29.88 31.49
C VAL A 699 3.76 -30.52 32.20
N PRO A 700 4.99 -29.98 32.07
CA PRO A 700 5.38 -28.88 31.18
C PRO A 700 5.26 -29.29 29.71
N GLY A 701 4.90 -28.34 28.83
CA GLY A 701 4.84 -28.59 27.40
C GLY A 701 6.18 -28.99 26.78
N VAL A 702 6.14 -29.38 25.52
CA VAL A 702 7.32 -29.78 24.73
C VAL A 702 7.46 -28.95 23.46
N THR A 703 8.66 -29.01 22.88
CA THR A 703 8.94 -28.41 21.57
C THR A 703 8.12 -29.08 20.46
N ASP A 704 7.82 -28.33 19.39
CA ASP A 704 7.14 -28.88 18.20
C ASP A 704 7.89 -30.07 17.60
N ARG A 705 9.23 -30.04 17.65
CA ARG A 705 10.09 -31.13 17.17
C ARG A 705 9.89 -32.41 17.97
N ALA A 706 9.79 -32.31 19.30
CA ALA A 706 9.51 -33.46 20.16
C ALA A 706 8.08 -33.98 19.93
N TRP A 707 7.12 -33.06 19.79
CA TRP A 707 5.71 -33.40 19.55
C TRP A 707 5.48 -34.15 18.22
N ALA A 708 6.17 -33.73 17.15
CA ALA A 708 6.11 -34.40 15.84
C ALA A 708 6.54 -35.88 15.88
N GLN A 709 7.28 -36.32 16.91
CA GLN A 709 7.66 -37.72 17.12
C GLN A 709 6.50 -38.60 17.57
N VAL A 710 5.42 -38.02 18.12
CA VAL A 710 4.28 -38.77 18.68
C VAL A 710 2.94 -38.43 18.04
N SER A 711 2.86 -37.38 17.23
CA SER A 711 1.65 -36.97 16.49
C SER A 711 1.76 -37.24 14.99
N VAL A 712 0.63 -37.32 14.30
CA VAL A 712 0.56 -37.35 12.82
C VAL A 712 -0.41 -36.29 12.32
N SER A 713 -0.19 -35.77 11.12
CA SER A 713 -1.19 -35.01 10.38
C SER A 713 -2.33 -35.91 9.87
N ARG A 714 -3.43 -35.32 9.38
CA ARG A 714 -4.52 -36.10 8.75
C ARG A 714 -4.04 -36.79 7.46
N ALA A 715 -3.13 -36.17 6.71
CA ALA A 715 -2.56 -36.74 5.50
C ALA A 715 -1.69 -37.98 5.77
N GLU A 716 -1.07 -38.06 6.95
CA GLU A 716 -0.27 -39.20 7.43
C GLU A 716 -1.12 -40.25 8.19
N CYS A 717 -2.40 -39.99 8.44
CA CYS A 717 -3.25 -40.87 9.23
C CYS A 717 -3.78 -42.05 8.39
N LEU A 718 -3.65 -43.27 8.90
CA LEU A 718 -4.18 -44.49 8.25
C LEU A 718 -5.73 -44.57 8.26
N GLY A 719 -6.40 -43.64 8.93
CA GLY A 719 -7.86 -43.57 9.02
C GLY A 719 -8.47 -44.83 9.61
N THR A 720 -9.56 -45.32 8.99
CA THR A 720 -10.27 -46.55 9.39
C THR A 720 -9.44 -47.82 9.26
N SER A 721 -8.31 -47.77 8.55
CA SER A 721 -7.39 -48.91 8.44
C SER A 721 -6.37 -48.97 9.59
N CYS A 722 -6.40 -48.00 10.51
CA CYS A 722 -5.50 -47.94 11.65
C CYS A 722 -5.79 -49.06 12.67
N PRO A 723 -4.79 -49.86 13.10
CA PRO A 723 -4.98 -50.88 14.13
C PRO A 723 -5.44 -50.34 15.50
N PHE A 724 -5.24 -49.04 15.74
CA PHE A 724 -5.60 -48.34 16.98
C PHE A 724 -6.84 -47.45 16.80
N HIS A 725 -7.67 -47.70 15.79
CA HIS A 725 -8.83 -46.86 15.47
C HIS A 725 -9.78 -46.65 16.66
N ASP A 726 -10.14 -47.74 17.37
CA ASP A 726 -11.12 -47.67 18.47
C ASP A 726 -10.60 -46.90 19.69
N ASP A 727 -9.28 -46.86 19.86
CA ASP A 727 -8.57 -46.12 20.91
C ASP A 727 -8.01 -44.77 20.41
N CYS A 728 -8.40 -44.33 19.21
CA CYS A 728 -7.82 -43.16 18.56
C CYS A 728 -8.37 -41.86 19.16
N PHE A 729 -7.50 -41.07 19.80
CA PHE A 729 -7.86 -39.79 20.42
C PHE A 729 -8.56 -38.80 19.45
N PRO A 730 -8.03 -38.53 18.23
CA PRO A 730 -8.72 -37.67 17.26
C PRO A 730 -10.13 -38.17 16.89
N GLU A 731 -10.33 -39.48 16.73
CA GLU A 731 -11.65 -40.03 16.34
C GLU A 731 -12.64 -39.95 17.51
N ARG A 732 -12.19 -40.22 18.75
CA ARG A 732 -12.99 -40.01 19.97
C ARG A 732 -13.40 -38.54 20.14
N ALA A 733 -12.48 -37.60 19.90
CA ALA A 733 -12.78 -36.17 19.95
C ALA A 733 -13.82 -35.76 18.89
N ARG A 734 -13.76 -36.34 17.69
CA ARG A 734 -14.76 -36.12 16.63
C ARG A 734 -16.12 -36.70 16.95
N ALA A 735 -16.17 -37.92 17.48
CA ALA A 735 -17.42 -38.52 17.92
C ALA A 735 -18.08 -37.66 19.02
N ALA A 736 -17.31 -37.24 20.03
CA ALA A 736 -17.80 -36.35 21.08
C ALA A 736 -18.29 -34.99 20.52
N ALA A 737 -17.58 -34.40 19.55
CA ALA A 737 -18.01 -33.17 18.90
C ALA A 737 -19.30 -33.35 18.06
N GLY A 738 -19.53 -34.54 17.52
CA GLY A 738 -20.76 -34.87 16.78
C GLY A 738 -22.00 -35.01 17.67
N GLU A 739 -21.82 -35.30 18.96
CA GLU A 739 -22.91 -35.45 19.95
C GLU A 739 -23.13 -34.19 20.80
N ALA A 740 -22.11 -33.32 20.91
CA ALA A 740 -22.17 -32.13 21.75
C ALA A 740 -23.14 -31.04 21.25
N ASP A 741 -23.74 -30.29 22.18
CA ASP A 741 -24.54 -29.09 21.91
C ASP A 741 -23.64 -27.91 21.51
N LEU A 742 -22.45 -27.79 22.13
CA LEU A 742 -21.43 -26.80 21.81
C LEU A 742 -20.08 -27.46 21.49
N VAL A 743 -19.48 -27.08 20.37
CA VAL A 743 -18.13 -27.49 19.96
C VAL A 743 -17.18 -26.32 20.00
N ILE A 744 -16.15 -26.41 20.85
CA ILE A 744 -15.08 -25.42 20.93
C ILE A 744 -13.93 -25.85 20.01
N THR A 745 -13.49 -24.95 19.15
CA THR A 745 -12.41 -25.18 18.19
C THR A 745 -11.51 -23.95 18.04
N ASN A 746 -10.59 -23.98 17.08
CA ASN A 746 -9.67 -22.89 16.77
C ASN A 746 -9.90 -22.34 15.36
N HIS A 747 -9.38 -21.14 15.07
CA HIS A 747 -9.55 -20.52 13.75
C HIS A 747 -8.93 -21.33 12.60
N ALA A 748 -7.94 -22.20 12.87
CA ALA A 748 -7.36 -23.04 11.84
C ALA A 748 -8.39 -24.05 11.30
N MET A 749 -9.26 -24.60 12.16
CA MET A 749 -10.33 -25.50 11.73
C MET A 749 -11.39 -24.78 10.88
N LEU A 750 -11.75 -23.54 11.22
CA LEU A 750 -12.59 -22.71 10.35
C LEU A 750 -11.90 -22.40 9.02
N GLY A 751 -10.58 -22.13 9.04
CA GLY A 751 -9.79 -21.91 7.84
C GLY A 751 -9.76 -23.12 6.90
N ILE A 752 -9.65 -24.34 7.44
CA ILE A 752 -9.74 -25.59 6.67
C ILE A 752 -11.15 -25.75 6.05
N ALA A 753 -12.20 -25.45 6.82
CA ALA A 753 -13.57 -25.47 6.32
C ALA A 753 -13.77 -24.47 5.16
N ALA A 754 -13.31 -23.23 5.33
CA ALA A 754 -13.37 -22.18 4.31
C ALA A 754 -12.47 -22.47 3.09
N ALA A 755 -11.42 -23.27 3.23
CA ALA A 755 -10.57 -23.69 2.13
C ALA A 755 -11.17 -24.82 1.26
N GLY A 756 -12.42 -25.23 1.52
CA GLY A 756 -13.13 -26.24 0.72
C GLY A 756 -13.30 -27.60 1.38
N ASN A 757 -13.03 -27.73 2.69
CA ASN A 757 -13.22 -28.97 3.44
C ASN A 757 -14.30 -28.82 4.55
N PRO A 758 -15.58 -28.62 4.19
CA PRO A 758 -16.63 -28.26 5.16
C PRO A 758 -16.88 -29.36 6.21
N ASN A 759 -16.64 -30.62 5.86
CA ASN A 759 -16.84 -31.78 6.74
C ASN A 759 -15.81 -31.88 7.89
N VAL A 760 -14.88 -30.93 7.98
CA VAL A 760 -13.90 -30.91 9.08
C VAL A 760 -14.56 -30.60 10.42
N LEU A 761 -15.71 -29.90 10.41
CA LEU A 761 -16.56 -29.56 11.55
C LEU A 761 -17.88 -30.36 11.48
N PRO A 762 -18.52 -30.64 12.63
CA PRO A 762 -19.86 -31.24 12.63
C PRO A 762 -20.90 -30.26 12.08
N GLU A 763 -22.04 -30.77 11.64
CA GLU A 763 -23.18 -29.96 11.20
C GLU A 763 -23.67 -29.06 12.36
N HIS A 764 -23.83 -27.77 12.08
CA HIS A 764 -24.15 -26.74 13.07
C HIS A 764 -24.95 -25.60 12.42
N GLY A 765 -25.89 -25.04 13.19
CA GLY A 765 -26.68 -23.88 12.78
C GLY A 765 -26.11 -22.54 13.27
N ILE A 766 -25.21 -22.59 14.24
CA ILE A 766 -24.65 -21.41 14.91
C ILE A 766 -23.13 -21.44 14.84
N VAL A 767 -22.52 -20.33 14.44
CA VAL A 767 -21.07 -20.13 14.49
C VAL A 767 -20.72 -18.88 15.29
N VAL A 768 -19.81 -19.02 16.25
CA VAL A 768 -19.24 -17.92 17.03
C VAL A 768 -17.76 -17.84 16.73
N VAL A 769 -17.29 -16.65 16.39
CA VAL A 769 -15.88 -16.37 16.10
C VAL A 769 -15.38 -15.36 17.14
N ASP A 770 -14.59 -15.84 18.10
CA ASP A 770 -13.95 -15.00 19.12
C ASP A 770 -12.57 -14.54 18.64
N GLU A 771 -12.27 -13.26 18.87
CA GLU A 771 -11.19 -12.53 18.21
C GLU A 771 -11.28 -12.58 16.68
N ALA A 772 -12.48 -12.30 16.17
CA ALA A 772 -12.82 -12.37 14.74
C ALA A 772 -11.92 -11.53 13.81
N HIS A 773 -11.19 -10.54 14.32
CA HIS A 773 -10.20 -9.79 13.53
C HIS A 773 -9.07 -10.66 12.97
N GLU A 774 -8.77 -11.81 13.60
CA GLU A 774 -7.75 -12.77 13.12
C GLU A 774 -8.28 -13.71 12.04
N LEU A 775 -9.60 -13.84 11.86
CA LEU A 775 -10.19 -14.92 11.06
C LEU A 775 -9.74 -14.86 9.60
N ALA A 776 -9.80 -13.69 8.96
CA ALA A 776 -9.43 -13.55 7.55
C ALA A 776 -7.97 -13.93 7.28
N ASP A 777 -7.05 -13.52 8.15
CA ASP A 777 -5.62 -13.84 8.02
C ASP A 777 -5.36 -15.34 8.29
N ARG A 778 -6.10 -15.94 9.24
CA ARG A 778 -6.06 -17.40 9.49
C ARG A 778 -6.59 -18.21 8.31
N VAL A 779 -7.71 -17.82 7.72
CA VAL A 779 -8.28 -18.48 6.52
C VAL A 779 -7.29 -18.38 5.36
N ARG A 780 -6.70 -17.20 5.13
CA ARG A 780 -5.68 -17.03 4.08
C ARG A 780 -4.45 -17.90 4.31
N SER A 781 -3.96 -17.95 5.55
CA SER A 781 -2.83 -18.79 5.92
C SER A 781 -3.13 -20.28 5.71
N GLN A 782 -4.34 -20.76 6.02
CA GLN A 782 -4.74 -22.14 5.73
C GLN A 782 -4.89 -22.40 4.22
N GLY A 783 -5.37 -21.41 3.47
CA GLY A 783 -5.44 -21.48 2.01
C GLY A 783 -4.11 -21.24 1.30
N THR A 784 -2.99 -21.04 2.01
CA THR A 784 -1.67 -20.81 1.41
C THR A 784 -0.99 -22.13 1.08
N VAL A 785 -0.57 -22.29 -0.17
CA VAL A 785 0.17 -23.44 -0.67
C VAL A 785 1.67 -23.14 -0.65
N SER A 786 2.49 -24.14 -0.30
CA SER A 786 3.95 -24.04 -0.34
C SER A 786 4.55 -25.20 -1.13
N LEU A 787 5.32 -24.88 -2.16
CA LEU A 787 6.03 -25.84 -3.01
C LEU A 787 7.54 -25.67 -2.83
N SER A 788 8.22 -26.78 -2.56
CA SER A 788 9.68 -26.84 -2.43
C SER A 788 10.18 -28.21 -2.88
N ALA A 789 11.43 -28.28 -3.32
CA ALA A 789 12.05 -29.56 -3.68
C ALA A 789 12.02 -30.56 -2.52
N ALA A 790 12.27 -30.10 -1.28
CA ALA A 790 12.17 -30.95 -0.09
C ALA A 790 10.76 -31.53 0.11
N ALA A 791 9.70 -30.78 -0.21
CA ALA A 791 8.33 -31.31 -0.17
C ALA A 791 8.10 -32.38 -1.24
N VAL A 792 8.57 -32.16 -2.47
CA VAL A 792 8.47 -33.14 -3.56
C VAL A 792 9.24 -34.42 -3.23
N MET A 793 10.45 -34.31 -2.69
CA MET A 793 11.25 -35.46 -2.28
C MET A 793 10.57 -36.28 -1.17
N ARG A 794 9.89 -35.63 -0.21
CA ARG A 794 9.09 -36.33 0.81
C ARG A 794 7.92 -37.10 0.20
N VAL A 795 7.24 -36.53 -0.80
CA VAL A 795 6.14 -37.21 -1.51
C VAL A 795 6.68 -38.44 -2.27
N ALA A 796 7.81 -38.30 -2.98
CA ALA A 796 8.47 -39.40 -3.68
C ALA A 796 8.91 -40.52 -2.71
N ALA A 797 9.49 -40.15 -1.57
CA ALA A 797 9.87 -41.10 -0.52
C ALA A 797 8.63 -41.83 0.05
N THR A 798 7.52 -41.11 0.26
CA THR A 798 6.24 -41.67 0.73
C THR A 798 5.68 -42.69 -0.27
N ALA A 799 5.67 -42.36 -1.56
CA ALA A 799 5.22 -43.28 -2.63
C ALA A 799 6.07 -44.55 -2.70
N ARG A 800 7.39 -44.41 -2.59
CA ARG A 800 8.33 -45.54 -2.54
C ARG A 800 8.13 -46.41 -1.31
N LYS A 801 8.06 -45.79 -0.12
CA LYS A 801 7.93 -46.48 1.17
C LYS A 801 6.60 -47.24 1.30
N HIS A 802 5.50 -46.61 0.92
CA HIS A 802 4.16 -47.12 1.22
C HIS A 802 3.45 -47.79 0.03
N ALA A 803 3.80 -47.46 -1.21
CA ALA A 803 3.26 -48.11 -2.40
C ALA A 803 4.28 -48.98 -3.15
N GLY A 804 5.57 -48.91 -2.83
CA GLY A 804 6.62 -49.63 -3.57
C GLY A 804 6.89 -49.04 -4.96
N VAL A 805 6.45 -47.80 -5.20
CA VAL A 805 6.57 -47.11 -6.49
C VAL A 805 7.89 -46.38 -6.58
N ILE A 806 8.66 -46.60 -7.64
CA ILE A 806 9.90 -45.87 -7.91
C ILE A 806 9.53 -44.54 -8.57
N ALA A 807 9.75 -43.43 -7.88
CA ALA A 807 9.34 -42.10 -8.31
C ALA A 807 10.53 -41.26 -8.84
N ALA A 808 11.41 -41.87 -9.64
CA ALA A 808 12.66 -41.22 -10.10
C ALA A 808 12.40 -39.93 -10.90
N ASP A 809 11.39 -39.93 -11.78
CA ASP A 809 11.02 -38.74 -12.57
C ASP A 809 10.47 -37.62 -11.68
N LEU A 810 9.76 -37.98 -10.60
CA LEU A 810 9.26 -37.02 -9.61
C LEU A 810 10.41 -36.38 -8.82
N GLU A 811 11.40 -37.18 -8.42
CA GLU A 811 12.62 -36.69 -7.76
C GLU A 811 13.42 -35.76 -8.68
N ALA A 812 13.57 -36.11 -9.96
CA ALA A 812 14.22 -35.27 -10.96
C ALA A 812 13.45 -33.95 -11.20
N ALA A 813 12.12 -34.01 -11.30
CA ALA A 813 11.29 -32.81 -11.41
C ALA A 813 11.40 -31.89 -10.17
N GLY A 814 11.49 -32.48 -8.97
CA GLY A 814 11.76 -31.73 -7.74
C GLY A 814 13.12 -31.00 -7.76
N GLN A 815 14.16 -31.62 -8.31
CA GLN A 815 15.47 -30.97 -8.49
C GLN A 815 15.42 -29.86 -9.54
N ALA A 816 14.71 -30.06 -10.65
CA ALA A 816 14.50 -29.03 -11.66
C ALA A 816 13.78 -27.80 -11.08
N LEU A 817 12.74 -28.02 -10.27
CA LEU A 817 12.06 -26.96 -9.51
C LEU A 817 13.05 -26.22 -8.59
N GLN A 818 13.96 -26.92 -7.91
CA GLN A 818 14.96 -26.29 -7.06
C GLN A 818 15.87 -25.34 -7.84
N LEU A 819 16.36 -25.78 -9.00
CA LEU A 819 17.22 -24.98 -9.87
C LEU A 819 16.49 -23.75 -10.39
N ALA A 820 15.26 -23.92 -10.87
CA ALA A 820 14.43 -22.81 -11.34
C ALA A 820 14.16 -21.76 -10.24
N LEU A 821 13.96 -22.20 -8.98
CA LEU A 821 13.78 -21.31 -7.85
C LEU A 821 15.08 -20.65 -7.38
N ALA A 822 16.22 -21.33 -7.52
CA ALA A 822 17.51 -20.81 -7.09
C ALA A 822 17.94 -19.56 -7.87
N ASP A 823 17.61 -19.50 -9.16
CA ASP A 823 17.97 -18.39 -10.06
C ASP A 823 17.07 -17.16 -9.90
N LEU A 824 15.99 -17.26 -9.13
CA LEU A 824 15.01 -16.17 -8.95
C LEU A 824 15.22 -15.42 -7.63
N PRO A 825 15.07 -14.08 -7.61
CA PRO A 825 15.17 -13.30 -6.38
C PRO A 825 14.01 -13.59 -5.42
N ASP A 826 14.24 -13.38 -4.12
CA ASP A 826 13.16 -13.40 -3.13
C ASP A 826 12.14 -12.28 -3.40
N GLY A 827 10.89 -12.55 -3.06
CA GLY A 827 9.80 -11.57 -3.14
C GLY A 827 8.71 -11.96 -4.13
N ARG A 828 7.77 -11.01 -4.32
CA ARG A 828 6.53 -11.21 -5.08
C ARG A 828 6.79 -11.35 -6.58
N LEU A 829 6.12 -12.31 -7.20
CA LEU A 829 6.09 -12.49 -8.65
C LEU A 829 4.99 -11.61 -9.27
N VAL A 830 5.34 -10.39 -9.67
CA VAL A 830 4.37 -9.35 -10.13
C VAL A 830 3.89 -9.59 -11.56
N GLU A 831 4.74 -10.12 -12.43
CA GLU A 831 4.44 -10.37 -13.85
C GLU A 831 3.86 -11.77 -14.11
N GLY A 832 3.49 -12.50 -13.06
CA GLY A 832 3.11 -13.92 -13.15
C GLY A 832 4.30 -14.86 -12.96
N LEU A 833 4.10 -16.15 -13.25
CA LEU A 833 5.15 -17.16 -13.13
C LEU A 833 6.14 -17.04 -14.30
N PRO A 834 7.46 -16.89 -14.05
CA PRO A 834 8.46 -16.92 -15.10
C PRO A 834 8.39 -18.23 -15.90
N GLN A 835 8.66 -18.18 -17.21
CA GLN A 835 8.55 -19.35 -18.10
C GLN A 835 9.32 -20.57 -17.58
N ALA A 836 10.56 -20.40 -17.12
CA ALA A 836 11.37 -21.50 -16.59
C ALA A 836 10.75 -22.18 -15.36
N LEU A 837 10.09 -21.39 -14.49
CA LEU A 837 9.37 -21.92 -13.33
C LEU A 837 8.07 -22.61 -13.75
N HIS A 838 7.34 -22.01 -14.69
CA HIS A 838 6.14 -22.61 -15.27
C HIS A 838 6.44 -23.97 -15.92
N ASP A 839 7.47 -24.06 -16.76
CA ASP A 839 7.90 -25.30 -17.42
C ASP A 839 8.29 -26.38 -16.40
N SER A 840 9.01 -25.99 -15.34
CA SER A 840 9.37 -26.90 -14.24
C SER A 840 8.14 -27.45 -13.50
N LEU A 841 7.11 -26.62 -13.30
CA LEU A 841 5.85 -27.04 -12.68
C LEU A 841 5.03 -27.96 -13.58
N ILE A 842 5.06 -27.77 -14.91
CA ILE A 842 4.43 -28.70 -15.87
C ILE A 842 5.11 -30.07 -15.81
N THR A 843 6.45 -30.11 -15.82
CA THR A 843 7.19 -31.38 -15.66
C THR A 843 6.88 -32.06 -14.32
N LEU A 844 6.70 -31.28 -13.25
CA LEU A 844 6.32 -31.79 -11.94
C LEU A 844 4.90 -32.37 -11.93
N ASP A 845 3.93 -31.71 -12.57
CA ASP A 845 2.55 -32.22 -12.74
C ASP A 845 2.54 -33.55 -13.49
N GLU A 846 3.25 -33.65 -14.62
CA GLU A 846 3.35 -34.87 -15.43
C GLU A 846 3.93 -36.04 -14.61
N ALA A 847 5.03 -35.80 -13.89
CA ALA A 847 5.66 -36.80 -13.05
C ALA A 847 4.76 -37.25 -11.89
N ALA A 848 4.06 -36.32 -11.23
CA ALA A 848 3.14 -36.63 -10.14
C ALA A 848 1.89 -37.43 -10.62
N ARG A 849 1.37 -37.13 -11.83
CA ARG A 849 0.29 -37.92 -12.45
C ARG A 849 0.74 -39.35 -12.77
N GLN A 850 1.97 -39.52 -13.26
CA GLN A 850 2.54 -40.84 -13.52
C GLN A 850 2.64 -41.65 -12.23
N VAL A 851 3.18 -41.07 -11.15
CA VAL A 851 3.25 -41.73 -9.84
C VAL A 851 1.86 -42.09 -9.31
N THR A 852 0.84 -41.24 -9.54
CA THR A 852 -0.55 -41.55 -9.18
C THR A 852 -1.06 -42.81 -9.89
N SER A 853 -0.76 -42.95 -11.19
CA SER A 853 -1.10 -44.14 -11.96
C SER A 853 -0.41 -45.38 -11.41
N ASP A 854 0.88 -45.28 -11.11
CA ASP A 854 1.68 -46.40 -10.60
C ASP A 854 1.20 -46.86 -9.21
N ILE A 855 0.85 -45.91 -8.32
CA ILE A 855 0.24 -46.21 -7.02
C ILE A 855 -1.08 -46.96 -7.20
N ARG A 856 -1.89 -46.57 -8.20
CA ARG A 856 -3.18 -47.21 -8.48
C ARG A 856 -3.02 -48.65 -8.96
N GLU A 857 -1.97 -48.96 -9.73
CA GLU A 857 -1.64 -50.33 -10.13
C GLU A 857 -1.07 -51.13 -8.95
N ALA A 858 -0.17 -50.54 -8.15
CA ALA A 858 0.36 -51.17 -6.94
C ALA A 858 -0.76 -51.53 -5.93
N ALA A 859 -1.79 -50.68 -5.81
CA ALA A 859 -2.97 -50.92 -5.00
C ALA A 859 -3.73 -52.20 -5.39
N LYS A 860 -3.79 -52.51 -6.69
CA LYS A 860 -4.45 -53.74 -7.18
C LYS A 860 -3.66 -55.00 -6.84
N ALA A 861 -2.33 -54.90 -6.79
CA ALA A 861 -1.44 -56.04 -6.59
C ALA A 861 -1.25 -56.43 -5.11
N ARG A 862 -1.48 -55.51 -4.16
CA ARG A 862 -1.22 -55.73 -2.72
C ARG A 862 -2.52 -55.80 -1.92
N SER A 863 -3.01 -57.02 -1.68
CA SER A 863 -4.14 -57.29 -0.78
C SER A 863 -3.65 -57.36 0.69
N GLY A 864 -3.48 -56.22 1.35
CA GLY A 864 -3.14 -56.22 2.79
C GLY A 864 -2.64 -54.88 3.36
N ASP A 865 -2.31 -53.90 2.51
CA ASP A 865 -1.67 -52.64 2.93
C ASP A 865 -2.45 -51.40 2.48
N ALA A 866 -3.78 -51.51 2.46
CA ALA A 866 -4.69 -50.49 1.90
C ALA A 866 -4.53 -49.11 2.56
N GLY A 867 -4.23 -49.07 3.87
CA GLY A 867 -3.96 -47.83 4.60
C GLY A 867 -2.68 -47.14 4.12
N ALA A 868 -1.57 -47.86 4.02
CA ALA A 868 -0.29 -47.31 3.56
C ALA A 868 -0.38 -46.80 2.13
N ILE A 869 -0.99 -47.57 1.23
CA ILE A 869 -1.20 -47.15 -0.17
C ILE A 869 -2.09 -45.90 -0.26
N SER A 870 -3.08 -45.77 0.63
CA SER A 870 -3.90 -44.55 0.69
C SER A 870 -3.08 -43.33 1.11
N LEU A 871 -2.10 -43.46 2.01
CA LEU A 871 -1.19 -42.35 2.39
C LEU A 871 -0.39 -41.84 1.20
N ALA A 872 0.23 -42.77 0.45
CA ALA A 872 0.97 -42.43 -0.75
C ALA A 872 0.09 -41.70 -1.78
N ARG A 873 -1.13 -42.21 -1.99
CA ARG A 873 -2.10 -41.58 -2.91
C ARG A 873 -2.49 -40.17 -2.47
N THR A 874 -2.78 -39.97 -1.18
CA THR A 874 -3.14 -38.64 -0.65
C THR A 874 -1.97 -37.66 -0.78
N ALA A 875 -0.74 -38.07 -0.43
CA ALA A 875 0.44 -37.21 -0.54
C ALA A 875 0.71 -36.72 -1.98
N VAL A 876 0.49 -37.59 -2.98
CA VAL A 876 0.64 -37.23 -4.39
C VAL A 876 -0.54 -36.38 -4.89
N ALA A 877 -1.77 -36.65 -4.42
CA ALA A 877 -2.94 -35.82 -4.73
C ALA A 877 -2.79 -34.39 -4.20
N ASP A 878 -2.34 -34.22 -2.95
CA ASP A 878 -2.10 -32.90 -2.35
C ASP A 878 -1.03 -32.13 -3.14
N LEU A 879 0.00 -32.82 -3.66
CA LEU A 879 1.01 -32.21 -4.54
C LEU A 879 0.41 -31.78 -5.88
N LEU A 880 -0.43 -32.62 -6.50
CA LEU A 880 -1.11 -32.29 -7.76
C LEU A 880 -2.02 -31.06 -7.59
N ASP A 881 -2.84 -31.03 -6.55
CA ASP A 881 -3.72 -29.89 -6.26
C ASP A 881 -2.92 -28.60 -6.06
N ALA A 882 -1.78 -28.69 -5.37
CA ALA A 882 -0.86 -27.57 -5.17
C ALA A 882 -0.25 -27.06 -6.49
N VAL A 883 0.17 -27.96 -7.38
CA VAL A 883 0.74 -27.62 -8.69
C VAL A 883 -0.33 -27.05 -9.61
N GLU A 884 -1.49 -27.70 -9.72
CA GLU A 884 -2.63 -27.25 -10.55
C GLU A 884 -3.10 -25.86 -10.16
N ARG A 885 -3.25 -25.60 -8.85
CA ARG A 885 -3.62 -24.26 -8.39
C ARG A 885 -2.57 -23.22 -8.75
N THR A 886 -1.29 -23.57 -8.65
CA THR A 886 -0.18 -22.69 -9.02
C THR A 886 -0.18 -22.37 -10.52
N THR A 887 -0.51 -23.33 -11.38
CA THR A 887 -0.52 -23.16 -12.85
C THR A 887 -1.86 -22.68 -13.42
N SER A 888 -2.92 -22.59 -12.61
CA SER A 888 -4.31 -22.25 -13.02
C SER A 888 -4.54 -20.84 -13.60
N GLY A 889 -3.49 -20.04 -13.83
CA GLY A 889 -3.59 -18.63 -14.23
C GLY A 889 -4.19 -17.72 -13.14
N SER A 890 -4.39 -18.22 -11.92
CA SER A 890 -4.99 -17.47 -10.81
C SER A 890 -4.19 -16.24 -10.40
N VAL A 891 -2.87 -16.29 -10.57
CA VAL A 891 -1.95 -15.16 -10.32
C VAL A 891 -2.18 -14.05 -11.36
N GLU A 892 -2.29 -14.40 -12.64
CA GLU A 892 -2.57 -13.44 -13.73
C GLU A 892 -3.96 -12.82 -13.57
N ALA A 893 -4.94 -13.62 -13.14
CA ALA A 893 -6.30 -13.19 -12.83
C ALA A 893 -6.42 -12.41 -11.50
N ARG A 894 -5.32 -12.17 -10.77
CA ARG A 894 -5.28 -11.50 -9.45
C ARG A 894 -6.19 -12.11 -8.39
N ARG A 895 -6.38 -13.42 -8.44
CA ARG A 895 -7.08 -14.20 -7.40
C ARG A 895 -6.12 -14.68 -6.33
N ASP A 896 -4.94 -15.13 -6.75
CA ASP A 896 -3.84 -15.53 -5.88
C ASP A 896 -2.64 -14.59 -6.04
N VAL A 897 -1.77 -14.58 -5.04
CA VAL A 897 -0.45 -13.96 -5.08
C VAL A 897 0.62 -15.03 -4.91
N ALA A 898 1.60 -15.02 -5.81
CA ALA A 898 2.77 -15.89 -5.75
C ALA A 898 4.02 -15.11 -5.32
N TRP A 899 4.86 -15.73 -4.50
CA TRP A 899 6.17 -15.18 -4.11
C TRP A 899 7.18 -16.28 -3.78
N ILE A 900 8.45 -15.91 -3.86
CA ILE A 900 9.57 -16.77 -3.51
C ILE A 900 10.12 -16.33 -2.15
N GLU A 901 10.39 -17.29 -1.28
CA GLU A 901 11.01 -17.05 0.02
C GLU A 901 12.13 -18.06 0.25
N ARG A 902 13.27 -17.58 0.77
CA ARG A 902 14.34 -18.40 1.32
C ARG A 902 14.29 -18.38 2.85
N PRO A 903 13.90 -19.48 3.51
CA PRO A 903 13.82 -19.51 4.96
C PRO A 903 15.22 -19.37 5.61
N ARG A 904 15.25 -18.94 6.87
CA ARG A 904 16.47 -18.84 7.70
C ARG A 904 17.63 -18.08 7.04
N MET A 905 17.33 -16.95 6.39
CA MET A 905 18.34 -16.09 5.75
C MET A 905 19.19 -16.84 4.69
N GLY A 906 18.57 -17.77 3.96
CA GLY A 906 19.24 -18.52 2.88
C GLY A 906 19.91 -19.83 3.31
N ALA A 907 19.80 -20.23 4.58
CA ALA A 907 20.29 -21.53 5.03
C ALA A 907 19.42 -22.70 4.53
N ASP A 908 18.14 -22.45 4.30
CA ASP A 908 17.20 -23.44 3.75
C ASP A 908 16.93 -23.15 2.26
N PRO A 909 16.63 -24.19 1.44
CA PRO A 909 16.35 -24.02 0.02
C PRO A 909 15.12 -23.13 -0.24
N PRO A 910 15.06 -22.44 -1.39
CA PRO A 910 13.94 -21.58 -1.74
C PRO A 910 12.65 -22.37 -1.89
N ARG A 911 11.53 -21.72 -1.57
CA ARG A 911 10.18 -22.26 -1.75
C ARG A 911 9.30 -21.25 -2.49
N LEU A 912 8.42 -21.77 -3.33
CA LEU A 912 7.34 -21.02 -3.96
C LEU A 912 6.12 -21.05 -3.06
N LEU A 913 5.54 -19.89 -2.80
CA LEU A 913 4.33 -19.73 -1.99
C LEU A 913 3.23 -19.12 -2.84
N LEU A 914 2.00 -19.59 -2.63
CA LEU A 914 0.81 -19.11 -3.31
C LEU A 914 -0.32 -18.93 -2.29
N ALA A 915 -0.87 -17.73 -2.17
CA ALA A 915 -1.95 -17.42 -1.22
C ALA A 915 -3.11 -16.69 -1.89
N PRO A 916 -4.35 -16.90 -1.44
CA PRO A 916 -5.51 -16.17 -1.96
C PRO A 916 -5.45 -14.70 -1.52
N ILE A 917 -5.68 -13.79 -2.46
CA ILE A 917 -5.68 -12.34 -2.18
C ILE A 917 -6.90 -11.97 -1.34
N ASP A 918 -8.07 -12.48 -1.72
CA ASP A 918 -9.33 -12.29 -1.00
C ASP A 918 -9.88 -13.63 -0.49
N VAL A 919 -10.43 -13.60 0.72
CA VAL A 919 -11.05 -14.75 1.41
C VAL A 919 -12.47 -14.44 1.87
N ALA A 920 -12.97 -13.23 1.63
CA ALA A 920 -14.30 -12.82 2.06
C ALA A 920 -15.39 -13.74 1.47
N GLY A 921 -15.27 -14.11 0.19
CA GLY A 921 -16.19 -15.04 -0.47
C GLY A 921 -16.19 -16.43 0.16
N SER A 922 -15.01 -17.01 0.42
CA SER A 922 -14.94 -18.35 1.00
C SER A 922 -15.46 -18.40 2.44
N VAL A 923 -15.27 -17.32 3.21
CA VAL A 923 -15.88 -17.17 4.53
C VAL A 923 -17.40 -17.07 4.42
N ALA A 924 -17.91 -16.23 3.51
CA ALA A 924 -19.35 -16.07 3.29
C ALA A 924 -20.02 -17.41 2.94
N ASP A 925 -19.51 -18.10 1.93
CA ASP A 925 -20.12 -19.32 1.39
C ASP A 925 -19.96 -20.51 2.35
N SER A 926 -18.76 -20.71 2.91
CA SER A 926 -18.47 -21.93 3.68
C SER A 926 -18.78 -21.82 5.17
N LEU A 927 -18.69 -20.62 5.75
CA LEU A 927 -18.83 -20.42 7.20
C LEU A 927 -20.10 -19.70 7.60
N LEU A 928 -20.64 -18.80 6.77
CA LEU A 928 -21.77 -17.93 7.13
C LEU A 928 -23.09 -18.36 6.49
N GLU A 929 -23.06 -18.86 5.25
CA GLU A 929 -24.27 -19.25 4.53
C GLU A 929 -25.11 -20.27 5.32
N GLY A 930 -26.42 -20.01 5.43
CA GLY A 930 -27.37 -20.86 6.12
C GLY A 930 -27.21 -20.93 7.65
N ARG A 931 -26.41 -20.05 8.27
CA ARG A 931 -26.11 -20.09 9.72
C ARG A 931 -26.31 -18.74 10.38
N ALA A 932 -26.63 -18.73 11.68
CA ALA A 932 -26.51 -17.54 12.51
C ALA A 932 -25.04 -17.37 12.94
N ALA A 933 -24.49 -16.17 12.82
CA ALA A 933 -23.07 -15.93 13.08
C ALA A 933 -22.86 -14.80 14.09
N VAL A 934 -22.03 -15.04 15.10
CA VAL A 934 -21.63 -14.03 16.09
C VAL A 934 -20.12 -13.82 16.00
N LEU A 935 -19.70 -12.65 15.57
CA LEU A 935 -18.29 -12.30 15.40
C LEU A 935 -17.92 -11.27 16.45
N THR A 936 -17.08 -11.64 17.41
CA THR A 936 -16.72 -10.77 18.54
C THR A 936 -15.23 -10.55 18.68
N SER A 937 -14.84 -9.35 19.10
CA SER A 937 -13.47 -9.03 19.48
C SER A 937 -13.46 -7.73 20.30
N ALA A 938 -12.33 -7.43 20.96
CA ALA A 938 -12.11 -6.12 21.55
C ALA A 938 -11.93 -5.00 20.50
N THR A 939 -11.57 -5.35 19.26
CA THR A 939 -11.18 -4.39 18.22
C THR A 939 -11.75 -4.77 16.86
N LEU A 940 -13.03 -4.44 16.62
CA LEU A 940 -13.72 -4.64 15.33
C LEU A 940 -14.09 -3.33 14.62
N ALA A 941 -14.46 -2.29 15.38
CA ALA A 941 -14.92 -1.01 14.87
C ALA A 941 -13.73 -0.08 14.54
N LEU A 942 -13.03 -0.38 13.45
CA LEU A 942 -11.85 0.36 13.03
C LEU A 942 -12.25 1.71 12.42
N GLY A 943 -11.63 2.80 12.91
CA GLY A 943 -11.94 4.16 12.50
C GLY A 943 -13.29 4.72 12.94
N GLY A 944 -14.02 3.97 13.78
CA GLY A 944 -15.36 4.31 14.28
C GLY A 944 -16.51 3.52 13.63
N GLY A 945 -16.24 2.48 12.82
CA GLY A 945 -17.29 1.68 12.19
C GLY A 945 -16.87 0.24 11.87
N PHE A 946 -17.86 -0.63 11.63
CA PHE A 946 -17.65 -2.07 11.38
C PHE A 946 -17.36 -2.42 9.92
N ASP A 947 -17.67 -1.53 8.97
CA ASP A 947 -17.60 -1.81 7.53
C ASP A 947 -16.27 -2.39 7.03
N PRO A 948 -15.08 -1.91 7.47
CA PRO A 948 -13.82 -2.48 7.01
C PRO A 948 -13.69 -3.96 7.38
N MET A 949 -14.11 -4.31 8.59
CA MET A 949 -14.04 -5.66 9.11
C MET A 949 -15.15 -6.55 8.54
N ALA A 950 -16.38 -6.02 8.41
CA ALA A 950 -17.50 -6.72 7.79
C ALA A 950 -17.19 -7.16 6.35
N ARG A 951 -16.55 -6.28 5.56
CA ARG A 951 -16.10 -6.61 4.21
C ARG A 951 -15.03 -7.70 4.21
N ALA A 952 -14.04 -7.61 5.10
CA ALA A 952 -12.95 -8.59 5.19
C ALA A 952 -13.43 -9.99 5.62
N LEU A 953 -14.54 -10.06 6.36
CA LEU A 953 -15.14 -11.28 6.89
C LEU A 953 -16.31 -11.80 6.03
N GLY A 954 -16.56 -11.21 4.85
CA GLY A 954 -17.59 -11.72 3.93
C GLY A 954 -19.04 -11.35 4.28
N LEU A 955 -19.28 -10.61 5.35
CA LEU A 955 -20.63 -10.24 5.79
C LEU A 955 -21.37 -9.35 4.77
N THR A 956 -20.64 -8.62 3.93
CA THR A 956 -21.22 -7.78 2.87
C THR A 956 -21.53 -8.52 1.58
N LEU A 957 -21.22 -9.82 1.49
CA LEU A 957 -21.40 -10.64 0.29
C LEU A 957 -22.63 -11.56 0.37
N GLY A 958 -23.04 -11.93 1.58
CA GLY A 958 -24.18 -12.82 1.82
C GLY A 958 -25.54 -12.14 1.70
N ALA A 959 -26.60 -12.94 1.51
CA ALA A 959 -27.99 -12.47 1.51
C ALA A 959 -28.54 -12.24 2.93
N THR A 960 -27.95 -12.89 3.94
CA THR A 960 -28.34 -12.77 5.34
C THR A 960 -28.00 -11.38 5.87
N ALA A 961 -28.96 -10.74 6.54
CA ALA A 961 -28.74 -9.44 7.16
C ALA A 961 -27.70 -9.54 8.29
N TRP A 962 -26.90 -8.49 8.43
CA TRP A 962 -25.93 -8.35 9.52
C TRP A 962 -26.08 -7.01 10.24
N ASP A 963 -25.72 -7.00 11.52
CA ASP A 963 -25.73 -5.82 12.37
C ASP A 963 -24.43 -5.73 13.20
N GLY A 964 -24.08 -4.53 13.65
CA GLY A 964 -22.86 -4.25 14.40
C GLY A 964 -23.14 -3.42 15.65
N ILE A 965 -22.66 -3.88 16.81
CA ILE A 965 -22.76 -3.15 18.07
C ILE A 965 -21.40 -3.07 18.77
N ASP A 966 -21.08 -1.87 19.26
CA ASP A 966 -20.03 -1.66 20.26
C ASP A 966 -20.69 -1.58 21.64
N VAL A 967 -20.46 -2.60 22.48
CA VAL A 967 -20.98 -2.64 23.86
C VAL A 967 -20.05 -1.95 24.85
N GLY A 968 -18.98 -1.34 24.36
CA GLY A 968 -18.02 -0.57 25.13
C GLY A 968 -17.14 -1.42 26.05
N THR A 969 -16.56 -0.75 27.03
CA THR A 969 -15.68 -1.30 28.06
C THR A 969 -16.16 -0.83 29.44
N PRO A 970 -15.91 -1.59 30.52
CA PRO A 970 -16.12 -1.08 31.88
C PRO A 970 -15.11 -0.01 32.30
N PHE A 971 -14.04 0.22 31.52
CA PHE A 971 -12.95 1.14 31.86
C PHE A 971 -13.22 2.57 31.37
N ASP A 972 -12.79 3.55 32.16
CA ASP A 972 -12.83 4.97 31.80
C ASP A 972 -11.44 5.38 31.29
N TYR A 973 -11.13 5.02 30.04
CA TYR A 973 -9.81 5.26 29.43
C TYR A 973 -9.36 6.73 29.51
N ALA A 974 -10.29 7.69 29.40
CA ALA A 974 -9.97 9.11 29.45
C ALA A 974 -9.46 9.54 30.83
N ARG A 975 -9.95 8.91 31.91
CA ARG A 975 -9.45 9.13 33.28
C ARG A 975 -8.31 8.21 33.66
N GLN A 976 -8.15 7.09 32.96
CA GLN A 976 -7.17 6.07 33.31
C GLN A 976 -5.82 6.24 32.62
N GLY A 977 -5.78 6.76 31.39
CA GLY A 977 -4.50 6.86 30.71
C GLY A 977 -4.36 8.03 29.75
N ILE A 978 -3.11 8.28 29.41
CA ILE A 978 -2.68 9.37 28.54
C ILE A 978 -2.18 8.78 27.22
N LEU A 979 -2.62 9.34 26.10
CA LEU A 979 -2.02 9.10 24.79
C LEU A 979 -1.05 10.23 24.48
N TYR A 980 0.25 9.95 24.60
CA TYR A 980 1.31 10.87 24.24
C TYR A 980 1.74 10.67 22.79
N THR A 981 1.80 11.76 22.02
CA THR A 981 2.33 11.75 20.65
C THR A 981 3.28 12.93 20.44
N PRO A 982 4.60 12.75 20.58
CA PRO A 982 5.56 13.83 20.41
C PRO A 982 5.61 14.30 18.96
N THR A 983 5.13 15.52 18.70
CA THR A 983 5.19 16.14 17.36
C THR A 983 6.58 16.70 17.05
N HIS A 984 7.44 16.91 18.04
CA HIS A 984 8.79 17.44 17.85
C HIS A 984 9.77 16.40 17.26
N LEU A 985 9.46 15.09 17.36
CA LEU A 985 10.30 14.05 16.80
C LEU A 985 10.31 14.09 15.26
N PRO A 986 11.42 13.66 14.63
CA PRO A 986 11.48 13.51 13.18
C PRO A 986 10.52 12.40 12.70
N ARG A 987 10.15 12.43 11.42
CA ARG A 987 9.38 11.32 10.82
C ARG A 987 10.23 10.04 10.87
N PRO A 988 9.67 8.87 11.26
CA PRO A 988 10.45 7.64 11.36
C PRO A 988 11.09 7.24 10.03
N GLN A 989 12.39 6.92 10.05
CA GLN A 989 13.17 6.42 8.92
C GLN A 989 13.52 4.94 9.12
N LYS A 990 14.44 4.35 8.34
CA LYS A 990 14.93 2.98 8.64
C LYS A 990 15.67 2.98 9.99
N GLY A 991 15.32 2.07 10.89
CA GLY A 991 15.86 2.04 12.26
C GLY A 991 15.23 3.08 13.18
N ILE A 992 15.52 3.03 14.48
CA ILE A 992 15.05 4.01 15.48
C ILE A 992 16.03 5.20 15.53
N SER A 993 15.52 6.43 15.52
CA SER A 993 16.38 7.63 15.58
C SER A 993 16.91 7.87 16.99
N GLU A 994 18.08 8.48 17.13
CA GLU A 994 18.63 8.91 18.43
C GLU A 994 17.63 9.75 19.23
N ALA A 995 16.98 10.74 18.61
CA ALA A 995 15.95 11.54 19.28
C ALA A 995 14.75 10.71 19.81
N ALA A 996 14.43 9.59 19.17
CA ALA A 996 13.37 8.70 19.64
C ALA A 996 13.87 7.82 20.78
N LEU A 997 15.12 7.34 20.71
CA LEU A 997 15.78 6.61 21.80
C LEU A 997 15.93 7.48 23.05
N ASP A 998 16.28 8.75 22.90
CA ASP A 998 16.33 9.73 24.00
C ASP A 998 14.96 9.91 24.65
N GLU A 999 13.89 9.93 23.84
CA GLU A 999 12.53 10.02 24.35
C GLU A 999 12.12 8.71 25.08
N VAL A 1000 12.49 7.54 24.55
CA VAL A 1000 12.30 6.24 25.22
C VAL A 1000 12.99 6.24 26.59
N LEU A 1001 14.24 6.67 26.65
CA LEU A 1001 15.02 6.74 27.88
C LEU A 1001 14.33 7.66 28.90
N ALA A 1002 14.01 8.90 28.51
CA ALA A 1002 13.42 9.88 29.41
C ALA A 1002 12.05 9.45 29.96
N LEU A 1003 11.20 8.84 29.12
CA LEU A 1003 9.91 8.30 29.54
C LEU A 1003 10.09 7.12 30.50
N THR A 1004 11.02 6.22 30.20
CA THR A 1004 11.27 5.02 31.02
C THR A 1004 11.86 5.38 32.39
N GLU A 1005 12.80 6.33 32.43
CA GLU A 1005 13.35 6.87 33.68
C GLU A 1005 12.28 7.57 34.52
N ALA A 1006 11.43 8.40 33.91
CA ALA A 1006 10.33 9.04 34.61
C ALA A 1006 9.30 8.04 35.16
N SER A 1007 9.14 6.91 34.48
CA SER A 1007 8.28 5.80 34.88
C SER A 1007 8.89 4.94 35.99
N GLY A 1008 10.22 4.96 36.17
CA GLY A 1008 10.92 4.08 37.09
C GLY A 1008 10.80 2.61 36.70
N GLY A 1009 10.74 2.31 35.40
CA GLY A 1009 10.41 0.96 34.90
C GLY A 1009 8.93 0.76 34.62
N GLY A 1010 8.45 -0.49 34.70
CA GLY A 1010 7.10 -0.89 34.32
C GLY A 1010 6.74 -0.55 32.88
N MET A 1011 7.73 -0.66 31.97
CA MET A 1011 7.64 -0.25 30.58
C MET A 1011 7.51 -1.46 29.65
N LEU A 1012 6.47 -1.45 28.81
CA LEU A 1012 6.30 -2.38 27.70
C LEU A 1012 6.62 -1.68 26.37
N GLY A 1013 7.73 -2.07 25.76
CA GLY A 1013 8.24 -1.50 24.52
C GLY A 1013 7.87 -2.36 23.30
N LEU A 1014 7.02 -1.80 22.45
CA LEU A 1014 6.52 -2.40 21.21
C LEU A 1014 7.23 -1.77 20.01
N PHE A 1015 8.25 -2.46 19.49
CA PHE A 1015 9.09 -1.97 18.41
C PHE A 1015 8.77 -2.63 17.07
N SER A 1016 8.85 -1.85 16.00
CA SER A 1016 8.63 -2.29 14.62
C SER A 1016 9.69 -3.26 14.07
N SER A 1017 10.89 -3.29 14.67
CA SER A 1017 11.99 -4.16 14.24
C SER A 1017 12.78 -4.69 15.43
N ARG A 1018 13.35 -5.89 15.26
CA ARG A 1018 14.17 -6.53 16.28
C ARG A 1018 15.40 -5.70 16.63
N ARG A 1019 16.05 -5.13 15.60
CA ARG A 1019 17.18 -4.21 15.77
C ARG A 1019 16.82 -3.02 16.65
N ALA A 1020 15.68 -2.37 16.43
CA ALA A 1020 15.24 -1.25 17.26
C ALA A 1020 14.96 -1.66 18.72
N ALA A 1021 14.39 -2.84 18.94
CA ALA A 1021 14.18 -3.38 20.29
C ALA A 1021 15.52 -3.65 21.01
N GLU A 1022 16.49 -4.23 20.31
CA GLU A 1022 17.83 -4.52 20.85
C GLU A 1022 18.61 -3.23 21.15
N GLU A 1023 18.55 -2.23 20.26
CA GLU A 1023 19.15 -0.90 20.47
C GLU A 1023 18.55 -0.20 21.69
N ALA A 1024 17.22 -0.21 21.83
CA ALA A 1024 16.54 0.34 23.01
C ALA A 1024 16.88 -0.43 24.29
N ALA A 1025 16.94 -1.77 24.25
CA ALA A 1025 17.33 -2.58 25.39
C ALA A 1025 18.73 -2.25 25.88
N SER A 1026 19.69 -2.16 24.95
CA SER A 1026 21.09 -1.83 25.22
C SER A 1026 21.22 -0.45 25.85
N LEU A 1027 20.53 0.55 25.29
CA LEU A 1027 20.51 1.91 25.83
C LEU A 1027 19.96 1.94 27.26
N LEU A 1028 18.80 1.33 27.49
CA LEU A 1028 18.17 1.32 28.80
C LEU A 1028 19.04 0.62 29.85
N ARG A 1029 19.68 -0.51 29.53
CA ARG A 1029 20.60 -1.19 30.45
C ARG A 1029 21.87 -0.38 30.75
N GLY A 1030 22.36 0.39 29.77
CA GLY A 1030 23.58 1.19 29.92
C GLY A 1030 23.35 2.51 30.65
N ALA A 1031 22.18 3.13 30.46
CA ALA A 1031 21.83 4.43 31.01
C ALA A 1031 21.04 4.35 32.32
N THR A 1032 20.31 3.25 32.55
CA THR A 1032 19.47 3.05 33.74
C THR A 1032 19.93 1.86 34.57
N GLY A 1033 19.60 1.84 35.86
CA GLY A 1033 19.79 0.67 36.73
C GLY A 1033 18.66 -0.36 36.66
N LEU A 1034 17.77 -0.28 35.67
CA LEU A 1034 16.55 -1.09 35.58
C LEU A 1034 16.81 -2.46 34.97
N THR A 1035 16.02 -3.45 35.39
CA THR A 1035 15.97 -4.77 34.74
C THR A 1035 15.26 -4.64 33.39
N VAL A 1036 15.94 -4.99 32.30
CA VAL A 1036 15.34 -4.95 30.95
C VAL A 1036 15.37 -6.33 30.33
N HIS A 1037 14.20 -6.89 30.03
CA HIS A 1037 13.99 -8.14 29.31
C HIS A 1037 13.82 -7.86 27.83
N ALA A 1038 14.59 -8.52 26.96
CA ALA A 1038 14.46 -8.39 25.52
C ALA A 1038 13.99 -9.68 24.85
N GLN A 1039 13.10 -9.55 23.88
CA GLN A 1039 12.63 -10.68 23.10
C GLN A 1039 13.80 -11.40 22.40
N GLY A 1040 13.91 -12.70 22.64
CA GLY A 1040 14.97 -13.56 22.07
C GLY A 1040 16.03 -13.98 23.08
N GLU A 1041 16.00 -13.44 24.30
CA GLU A 1041 16.86 -13.88 25.42
C GLU A 1041 16.30 -15.14 26.12
N ASP A 1042 14.97 -15.28 26.15
CA ASP A 1042 14.26 -16.46 26.67
C ASP A 1042 12.95 -16.66 25.89
N GLN A 1043 12.19 -17.70 26.25
CA GLN A 1043 10.85 -17.93 25.77
C GLN A 1043 9.91 -16.81 26.23
N LEU A 1044 9.04 -16.36 25.32
CA LEU A 1044 8.13 -15.25 25.55
C LEU A 1044 7.27 -15.39 26.82
N PRO A 1045 6.68 -16.56 27.14
CA PRO A 1045 5.90 -16.72 28.38
C PRO A 1045 6.73 -16.51 29.64
N THR A 1046 8.00 -16.91 29.63
CA THR A 1046 8.94 -16.71 30.75
C THR A 1046 9.26 -15.23 30.91
N LEU A 1047 9.55 -14.53 29.80
CA LEU A 1047 9.84 -13.08 29.82
C LEU A 1047 8.63 -12.27 30.31
N VAL A 1048 7.41 -12.64 29.87
CA VAL A 1048 6.17 -11.98 30.32
C VAL A 1048 5.92 -12.22 31.81
N ARG A 1049 6.17 -13.43 32.31
CA ARG A 1049 6.06 -13.73 33.74
C ARG A 1049 7.06 -12.93 34.57
N ALA A 1050 8.33 -12.90 34.16
CA ALA A 1050 9.37 -12.12 34.84
C ALA A 1050 9.02 -10.64 34.88
N PHE A 1051 8.54 -10.08 33.77
CA PHE A 1051 8.08 -8.70 33.68
C PHE A 1051 6.85 -8.43 34.56
N ALA A 1052 5.93 -9.39 34.72
CA ALA A 1052 4.77 -9.24 35.58
C ALA A 1052 5.09 -9.35 37.09
N GLU A 1053 6.18 -10.04 37.44
CA GLU A 1053 6.62 -10.24 38.83
C GLU A 1053 7.47 -9.08 39.36
N ASP A 1054 8.19 -8.36 38.50
CA ASP A 1054 9.01 -7.19 38.85
C ASP A 1054 8.39 -5.89 38.30
N GLU A 1055 7.74 -5.12 39.19
CA GLU A 1055 7.03 -3.88 38.81
C GLU A 1055 7.93 -2.85 38.13
N ASP A 1056 9.22 -2.81 38.47
CA ASP A 1056 10.19 -1.82 37.98
C ASP A 1056 11.02 -2.36 36.79
N SER A 1057 10.70 -3.56 36.30
CA SER A 1057 11.32 -4.10 35.09
C SER A 1057 10.73 -3.51 33.80
N CYS A 1058 11.43 -3.72 32.69
CA CYS A 1058 11.01 -3.34 31.34
C CYS A 1058 10.99 -4.57 30.44
N LEU A 1059 10.03 -4.66 29.53
CA LEU A 1059 9.96 -5.70 28.52
C LEU A 1059 9.93 -5.07 27.13
N VAL A 1060 10.89 -5.41 26.28
CA VAL A 1060 10.99 -4.88 24.91
C VAL A 1060 10.99 -5.99 23.86
N GLY A 1061 10.34 -5.74 22.73
CA GLY A 1061 10.30 -6.70 21.63
C GLY A 1061 9.47 -6.23 20.45
N THR A 1062 9.15 -7.18 19.56
CA THR A 1062 8.52 -6.94 18.26
C THR A 1062 7.05 -7.37 18.22
N LEU A 1063 6.48 -7.54 17.02
CA LEU A 1063 5.07 -7.91 16.76
C LEU A 1063 4.49 -8.98 17.68
N SER A 1064 5.26 -9.98 18.10
CA SER A 1064 4.75 -11.04 18.98
C SER A 1064 4.38 -10.58 20.40
N LEU A 1065 4.86 -9.41 20.86
CA LEU A 1065 4.45 -8.80 22.13
C LEU A 1065 3.16 -7.98 22.03
N TRP A 1066 2.71 -7.66 20.82
CA TRP A 1066 1.47 -6.91 20.61
C TRP A 1066 0.25 -7.76 20.95
N GLN A 1067 0.41 -9.09 20.93
CA GLN A 1067 -0.61 -10.09 21.17
C GLN A 1067 -0.24 -10.98 22.37
N GLY A 1068 -1.24 -11.44 23.14
CA GLY A 1068 -1.04 -12.46 24.18
C GLY A 1068 -0.34 -12.02 25.49
N VAL A 1069 0.04 -10.75 25.64
CA VAL A 1069 0.59 -10.21 26.90
C VAL A 1069 -0.56 -9.66 27.78
N ASP A 1070 -0.70 -10.21 28.98
CA ASP A 1070 -1.69 -9.76 29.97
C ASP A 1070 -1.00 -9.49 31.32
N VAL A 1071 -0.69 -8.22 31.57
CA VAL A 1071 0.06 -7.77 32.75
C VAL A 1071 -0.77 -6.68 33.43
N PRO A 1072 -1.63 -7.06 34.40
CA PRO A 1072 -2.45 -6.09 35.10
C PRO A 1072 -1.66 -5.36 36.19
N GLY A 1073 -2.13 -4.17 36.58
CA GLY A 1073 -1.56 -3.43 37.70
C GLY A 1073 -0.32 -2.61 37.31
N ARG A 1074 0.52 -2.33 38.32
CA ARG A 1074 1.60 -1.34 38.24
C ARG A 1074 2.80 -1.77 37.38
N ALA A 1075 2.93 -3.07 37.12
CA ALA A 1075 3.98 -3.61 36.27
C ALA A 1075 3.91 -3.11 34.80
N CYS A 1076 2.73 -2.66 34.32
CA CYS A 1076 2.59 -2.08 32.98
C CYS A 1076 2.00 -0.67 33.06
N ARG A 1077 2.83 0.31 33.44
CA ARG A 1077 2.43 1.73 33.59
C ARG A 1077 2.76 2.59 32.37
N LEU A 1078 3.68 2.12 31.51
CA LEU A 1078 4.11 2.80 30.30
C LEU A 1078 4.14 1.83 29.13
N VAL A 1079 3.39 2.12 28.07
CA VAL A 1079 3.49 1.41 26.79
C VAL A 1079 4.14 2.33 25.78
N ILE A 1080 5.26 1.91 25.19
CA ILE A 1080 5.96 2.65 24.14
C ILE A 1080 5.73 1.95 22.81
N ILE A 1081 5.33 2.72 21.80
CA ILE A 1081 5.24 2.29 20.40
C ILE A 1081 6.18 3.17 19.58
N ASP A 1082 7.23 2.56 19.00
CA ASP A 1082 8.29 3.32 18.32
C ASP A 1082 7.80 4.00 17.03
N ARG A 1083 6.86 3.37 16.31
CA ARG A 1083 6.24 3.91 15.10
C ARG A 1083 4.89 3.29 14.80
N VAL A 1084 4.13 3.92 13.90
CA VAL A 1084 2.90 3.30 13.35
C VAL A 1084 3.26 1.97 12.65
N PRO A 1085 2.65 0.83 13.07
CA PRO A 1085 3.02 -0.52 12.62
C PRO A 1085 2.37 -0.85 11.27
N PHE A 1086 2.84 -0.22 10.20
CA PHE A 1086 2.43 -0.60 8.85
C PHE A 1086 2.98 -1.98 8.45
N PRO A 1087 2.29 -2.71 7.56
CA PRO A 1087 2.87 -3.90 6.92
C PRO A 1087 4.22 -3.57 6.29
N ARG A 1088 5.11 -4.56 6.20
CA ARG A 1088 6.40 -4.35 5.55
C ARG A 1088 6.19 -3.99 4.07
N PRO A 1089 6.96 -3.05 3.50
CA PRO A 1089 6.79 -2.65 2.10
C PRO A 1089 6.99 -3.78 1.08
N ASP A 1090 7.71 -4.82 1.46
CA ASP A 1090 7.99 -6.03 0.68
C ASP A 1090 7.01 -7.18 0.96
N ASP A 1091 6.00 -6.98 1.83
CA ASP A 1091 4.99 -8.00 2.12
C ASP A 1091 4.17 -8.32 0.84
N PRO A 1092 4.32 -9.54 0.28
CA PRO A 1092 3.72 -9.88 -1.01
C PRO A 1092 2.19 -9.85 -0.94
N VAL A 1093 1.61 -10.31 0.16
CA VAL A 1093 0.16 -10.45 0.33
C VAL A 1093 -0.49 -9.09 0.55
N ALA A 1094 0.07 -8.26 1.43
CA ALA A 1094 -0.43 -6.92 1.70
C ALA A 1094 -0.40 -6.05 0.43
N ASN A 1095 0.70 -6.12 -0.33
CA ASN A 1095 0.84 -5.39 -1.59
C ASN A 1095 -0.18 -5.86 -2.64
N ALA A 1096 -0.34 -7.18 -2.83
CA ALA A 1096 -1.31 -7.73 -3.77
C ALA A 1096 -2.75 -7.37 -3.40
N ARG A 1097 -3.09 -7.38 -2.11
CA ARG A 1097 -4.39 -6.94 -1.60
C ARG A 1097 -4.63 -5.46 -1.83
N ALA A 1098 -3.64 -4.61 -1.55
CA ALA A 1098 -3.77 -3.17 -1.77
C ALA A 1098 -3.97 -2.83 -3.25
N GLU A 1099 -3.26 -3.54 -4.13
CA GLU A 1099 -3.44 -3.43 -5.59
C GLU A 1099 -4.82 -3.92 -6.04
N ALA A 1100 -5.30 -5.06 -5.53
CA ALA A 1100 -6.62 -5.59 -5.87
C ALA A 1100 -7.74 -4.63 -5.47
N VAL A 1101 -7.67 -4.06 -4.26
CA VAL A 1101 -8.61 -3.02 -3.80
C VAL A 1101 -8.55 -1.79 -4.70
N SER A 1102 -7.35 -1.35 -5.06
CA SER A 1102 -7.16 -0.19 -5.93
C SER A 1102 -7.68 -0.43 -7.35
N ALA A 1103 -7.53 -1.65 -7.86
CA ALA A 1103 -8.06 -2.08 -9.16
C ALA A 1103 -9.59 -2.13 -9.16
N ALA A 1104 -10.22 -2.43 -8.02
CA ALA A 1104 -11.67 -2.38 -7.82
C ALA A 1104 -12.20 -0.94 -7.54
N GLY A 1105 -11.35 0.09 -7.61
CA GLY A 1105 -11.74 1.49 -7.41
C GLY A 1105 -11.73 1.97 -5.95
N GLY A 1106 -11.27 1.14 -5.01
CA GLY A 1106 -11.10 1.50 -3.60
C GLY A 1106 -9.74 2.11 -3.28
N ASN A 1107 -9.54 2.54 -2.04
CA ASN A 1107 -8.25 3.01 -1.55
C ASN A 1107 -7.46 1.84 -0.92
N GLY A 1108 -6.50 1.27 -1.65
CA GLY A 1108 -5.70 0.12 -1.19
C GLY A 1108 -4.93 0.38 0.10
N PHE A 1109 -4.36 1.57 0.26
CA PHE A 1109 -3.65 1.95 1.49
C PHE A 1109 -4.59 1.98 2.70
N MET A 1110 -5.75 2.61 2.57
CA MET A 1110 -6.72 2.70 3.67
C MET A 1110 -7.30 1.33 4.03
N SER A 1111 -7.67 0.53 3.03
CA SER A 1111 -8.33 -0.76 3.27
C SER A 1111 -7.39 -1.83 3.82
N VAL A 1112 -6.10 -1.79 3.48
CA VAL A 1112 -5.13 -2.83 3.86
C VAL A 1112 -4.14 -2.31 4.90
N SER A 1113 -3.27 -1.37 4.52
CA SER A 1113 -2.16 -0.91 5.38
C SER A 1113 -2.65 -0.12 6.60
N ALA A 1114 -3.60 0.80 6.44
CA ALA A 1114 -4.11 1.61 7.55
C ALA A 1114 -4.97 0.77 8.50
N THR A 1115 -5.82 -0.12 7.98
CA THR A 1115 -6.61 -1.08 8.78
C THR A 1115 -5.71 -1.98 9.63
N HIS A 1116 -4.64 -2.53 9.03
CA HIS A 1116 -3.66 -3.35 9.75
C HIS A 1116 -2.97 -2.54 10.87
N ALA A 1117 -2.50 -1.33 10.55
CA ALA A 1117 -1.86 -0.46 11.54
C ALA A 1117 -2.83 -0.04 12.66
N ALA A 1118 -4.08 0.26 12.33
CA ALA A 1118 -5.13 0.61 13.29
C ALA A 1118 -5.41 -0.53 14.27
N LEU A 1119 -5.53 -1.76 13.77
CA LEU A 1119 -5.75 -2.95 14.57
C LEU A 1119 -4.60 -3.18 15.56
N LEU A 1120 -3.35 -3.15 15.07
CA LEU A 1120 -2.19 -3.33 15.93
C LEU A 1120 -2.08 -2.19 16.97
N LEU A 1121 -2.25 -0.92 16.58
CA LEU A 1121 -2.25 0.20 17.52
C LEU A 1121 -3.31 0.04 18.62
N ALA A 1122 -4.52 -0.37 18.25
CA ALA A 1122 -5.59 -0.64 19.20
C ALA A 1122 -5.22 -1.76 20.19
N GLN A 1123 -4.67 -2.87 19.69
CA GLN A 1123 -4.20 -3.98 20.50
C GLN A 1123 -3.05 -3.61 21.42
N GLY A 1124 -2.06 -2.86 20.92
CA GLY A 1124 -0.89 -2.40 21.67
C GLY A 1124 -1.28 -1.40 22.76
N ALA A 1125 -2.05 -0.36 22.42
CA ALA A 1125 -2.53 0.63 23.38
C ALA A 1125 -3.48 0.00 24.43
N GLY A 1126 -4.28 -0.98 24.02
CA GLY A 1126 -5.17 -1.74 24.91
C GLY A 1126 -4.43 -2.61 25.93
N ARG A 1127 -3.10 -2.72 25.90
CA ARG A 1127 -2.31 -3.44 26.92
C ARG A 1127 -2.18 -2.65 28.23
N LEU A 1128 -2.38 -1.33 28.18
CA LEU A 1128 -2.16 -0.45 29.34
C LEU A 1128 -3.18 -0.65 30.46
N VAL A 1129 -4.46 -0.87 30.14
CA VAL A 1129 -5.55 -0.91 31.13
C VAL A 1129 -6.23 -2.27 31.09
N ARG A 1130 -6.14 -2.99 32.22
CA ARG A 1130 -6.75 -4.31 32.46
C ARG A 1130 -7.68 -4.33 33.67
N ARG A 1131 -7.54 -3.37 34.58
CA ARG A 1131 -8.35 -3.19 35.78
C ARG A 1131 -8.86 -1.75 35.89
N SER A 1132 -9.86 -1.53 36.74
CA SER A 1132 -10.47 -0.22 36.97
C SER A 1132 -9.54 0.77 37.70
N ASP A 1133 -8.54 0.24 38.41
CA ASP A 1133 -7.51 0.99 39.14
C ASP A 1133 -6.22 1.20 38.33
N ASP A 1134 -6.05 0.51 37.19
CA ASP A 1134 -4.89 0.71 36.32
C ASP A 1134 -4.82 2.15 35.81
N ARG A 1135 -3.60 2.72 35.83
CA ARG A 1135 -3.30 4.06 35.33
C ARG A 1135 -1.97 4.06 34.59
N GLY A 1136 -1.87 4.81 33.49
CA GLY A 1136 -0.60 4.87 32.77
C GLY A 1136 -0.57 5.72 31.52
N VAL A 1137 0.49 5.55 30.72
CA VAL A 1137 0.74 6.31 29.49
C VAL A 1137 0.99 5.36 28.32
N VAL A 1138 0.33 5.62 27.20
CA VAL A 1138 0.70 5.08 25.89
C VAL A 1138 1.43 6.17 25.11
N ALA A 1139 2.71 5.97 24.82
CA ALA A 1139 3.54 6.87 24.04
C ALA A 1139 3.73 6.32 22.62
N VAL A 1140 3.17 6.99 21.61
CA VAL A 1140 3.38 6.66 20.21
C VAL A 1140 4.39 7.64 19.63
N LEU A 1141 5.64 7.19 19.46
CA LEU A 1141 6.79 8.01 19.03
C LEU A 1141 6.78 8.29 17.51
N ASP A 1142 5.59 8.47 16.94
CA ASP A 1142 5.38 8.75 15.53
C ASP A 1142 4.53 10.01 15.33
N PRO A 1143 5.11 11.12 14.86
CA PRO A 1143 4.36 12.35 14.64
C PRO A 1143 3.27 12.19 13.56
N ARG A 1144 3.33 11.14 12.72
CA ARG A 1144 2.31 10.88 11.67
C ARG A 1144 0.95 10.57 12.27
N LEU A 1145 0.87 10.05 13.49
CA LEU A 1145 -0.41 9.81 14.17
C LEU A 1145 -1.22 11.12 14.34
N ARG A 1146 -0.54 12.26 14.52
CA ARG A 1146 -1.18 13.59 14.60
C ARG A 1146 -1.18 14.34 13.28
N ARG A 1147 -0.08 14.27 12.51
CA ARG A 1147 0.14 15.12 11.32
C ARG A 1147 -0.41 14.55 10.02
N ALA A 1148 -0.60 13.24 9.90
CA ALA A 1148 -1.07 12.63 8.66
C ALA A 1148 -2.61 12.62 8.57
N ARG A 1149 -3.18 12.73 7.36
CA ARG A 1149 -4.64 12.68 7.13
C ARG A 1149 -5.29 11.40 7.65
N TYR A 1150 -4.59 10.26 7.56
CA TYR A 1150 -5.06 8.98 8.12
C TYR A 1150 -4.86 8.88 9.64
N GLY A 1151 -4.13 9.80 10.26
CA GLY A 1151 -3.82 9.78 11.69
C GLY A 1151 -5.07 9.79 12.56
N ALA A 1152 -6.10 10.55 12.16
CA ALA A 1152 -7.38 10.57 12.85
C ALA A 1152 -8.11 9.22 12.81
N PHE A 1153 -8.00 8.47 11.71
CA PHE A 1153 -8.55 7.12 11.61
C PHE A 1153 -7.83 6.14 12.56
N LEU A 1154 -6.50 6.21 12.63
CA LEU A 1154 -5.70 5.40 13.56
C LEU A 1154 -6.02 5.75 15.03
N ALA A 1155 -6.06 7.05 15.36
CA ALA A 1155 -6.34 7.52 16.71
C ALA A 1155 -7.73 7.11 17.20
N ARG A 1156 -8.76 7.19 16.35
CA ARG A 1156 -10.12 6.73 16.68
C ARG A 1156 -10.24 5.23 16.89
N SER A 1157 -9.26 4.45 16.40
CA SER A 1157 -9.26 2.99 16.56
C SER A 1157 -8.64 2.56 17.90
N MET A 1158 -7.86 3.43 18.56
CA MET A 1158 -7.28 3.16 19.87
C MET A 1158 -8.28 3.45 21.00
N PRO A 1159 -8.04 2.92 22.22
CA PRO A 1159 -8.82 3.33 23.39
C PRO A 1159 -8.81 4.84 23.56
N ALA A 1160 -9.93 5.41 24.04
CA ALA A 1160 -10.15 6.85 24.19
C ALA A 1160 -9.36 7.46 25.36
N LEU A 1161 -8.03 7.33 25.32
CA LEU A 1161 -7.07 7.89 26.27
C LEU A 1161 -7.00 9.41 26.13
N TRP A 1162 -6.65 10.12 27.20
CA TRP A 1162 -6.51 11.57 27.17
C TRP A 1162 -5.31 11.99 26.28
N PRO A 1163 -5.52 12.72 25.18
CA PRO A 1163 -4.48 12.88 24.16
C PRO A 1163 -3.64 14.14 24.41
N THR A 1164 -2.31 14.04 24.40
CA THR A 1164 -1.39 15.18 24.61
C THR A 1164 -0.13 15.10 23.73
N THR A 1165 0.50 16.26 23.48
CA THR A 1165 1.80 16.41 22.81
C THR A 1165 2.88 16.97 23.74
N GLU A 1166 2.50 17.31 24.98
CA GLU A 1166 3.35 18.02 25.93
C GLU A 1166 4.20 17.05 26.76
N ARG A 1167 5.51 17.04 26.51
CA ARG A 1167 6.47 16.14 27.17
C ARG A 1167 6.45 16.28 28.69
N GLU A 1168 6.49 17.51 29.20
CA GLU A 1168 6.55 17.76 30.65
C GLU A 1168 5.32 17.27 31.41
N VAL A 1169 4.14 17.34 30.78
CA VAL A 1169 2.90 16.81 31.37
C VAL A 1169 3.00 15.30 31.55
N VAL A 1170 3.54 14.62 30.55
CA VAL A 1170 3.68 13.15 30.53
C VAL A 1170 4.76 12.69 31.51
N LEU A 1171 5.94 13.31 31.50
CA LEU A 1171 7.00 13.00 32.47
C LEU A 1171 6.53 13.25 33.90
N GLY A 1172 5.81 14.35 34.15
CA GLY A 1172 5.21 14.63 35.45
C GLY A 1172 4.16 13.59 35.87
N ALA A 1173 3.35 13.09 34.94
CA ALA A 1173 2.38 12.03 35.21
C ALA A 1173 3.06 10.70 35.54
N LEU A 1174 4.06 10.29 34.76
CA LEU A 1174 4.83 9.07 34.99
C LEU A 1174 5.54 9.09 36.34
N ARG A 1175 6.20 10.20 36.71
CA ARG A 1175 6.86 10.33 38.02
C ARG A 1175 5.87 10.18 39.19
N ARG A 1176 4.65 10.71 39.06
CA ARG A 1176 3.60 10.53 40.08
C ARG A 1176 3.12 9.08 40.17
N LEU A 1177 2.95 8.42 39.03
CA LEU A 1177 2.56 7.00 38.99
C LEU A 1177 3.65 6.13 39.62
N ALA A 1178 4.92 6.40 39.31
CA ALA A 1178 6.06 5.73 39.92
C ALA A 1178 6.09 5.93 41.45
N ALA A 1179 5.95 7.18 41.91
CA ALA A 1179 5.99 7.51 43.33
C ALA A 1179 4.81 6.98 44.15
N ALA A 1180 3.63 6.80 43.55
CA ALA A 1180 2.42 6.35 44.24
C ALA A 1180 2.49 4.87 44.72
N GLY A 1181 3.61 4.17 44.52
CA GLY A 1181 3.84 2.80 44.97
C GLY A 1181 4.83 2.66 46.13
N ASN A 1182 5.43 3.78 46.57
CA ASN A 1182 6.30 3.82 47.75
C ASN A 1182 5.53 4.21 49.01
#